data_AF-A0A813DL22-F1
#
_entry.id   AF-A0A813DL22-F1
#
_cell.length_a   1.000
_cell.length_b   1.000
_cell.length_c   1.000
_cell.angle_alpha   90.00
_cell.angle_beta   90.00
_cell.angle_gamma   90.00
#
_symmetry.space_group_name_H-M   'P 1'
#
loop_
_entity.id
_entity.type
_entity.pdbx_description
1 polymer ?
#
loop_
_entity_poly.entity_id
_entity_poly.type
_entity_poly.pdbx_seq_one_letter_code
_entity_poly.pdbx_strand_id
1 'polypeptide(L)'
;MVGAFDFVGCEDKGVQPKELKELTEYMRNESEGMLKLTLHIGETSWNDGTVTPAGMNAIDAQELNPDRIAHNNPVNRNAKLSDALKRQEPKVPVEICIISNMFLGYCQDPRNHHVCFLESSPMFFVLGTDSPGIQGSSMTDEWALYALASSDSNWPGGQLSMTCRRLAERSIECSFFPPDIKQSMLQCLQEDWEGFYSIMAQNMDDETGPAPGEKFTNLPRRNEHFVGRETELGQLLNAAMPGAALLVAGIHGQGGIGKTELALEFAYRLNRRITWFVRAATNLKADLCSLAVRLKLVDKYADEDFKLARLNAYMETNSDWALVLDNVDDEMLPILLSNASRQQGLIVVTARDGTDTSLHGLLRFILEPFTEDEAVQLILSITGHHDHDAKVAAREIATRFHCFPLALGHVAAHIKETGVDLRQFLSDVERLPPNKKFQLNQDRYGKSMDQVIRLIFRRRRFDTGPQDILLIMSYLDPDFIQRSVIEDIARVQGTSKHVDSILEKLRQQSLIIPVNCHEQGEAYRMHRITMEILRSIQQQQQLARSQILGNVLRALLQRFAGLLSMFDLEEELAEIGPHLQAFFQQVETLPEHHALDVQAKVGWGFWIYRQSFLGIDREMARVKHKLEEALLVCEPGSAERVACLKTLAYLEGPYTDKALDYMLRAIDVPADCREHDELRQLRLSVAADFSFGHSNKGTEVAARFIEQVRRGACDERNPPMLRFSCHRDLVVYEAKIVRDLSAAQKCCEEAAAVSRECTGVKVQQELLKSQAFLLTRLAQDPSTSSTCVLRLVNDIEPQVDRLFPEGAAGGSGILASLGLALYQLGPGYYQRSLELYDKAHATAGASEIFKRAQPTYGFILTHRGVLHMKLLDYVSSERDLAEASRIWSTRNTDSSIAARCNLELALCYYALAQPDEAQSCFETAEPICRVLHSEPKLRLLLDKVTEVRRKFLEQK
;
A
#
# COMPACT_ATOMS: atom_id res chain seq x y z
N MET A 1 -28.95 -0.61 -42.21
CA MET A 1 -28.26 -1.83 -42.68
C MET A 1 -26.81 -1.72 -42.21
N VAL A 2 -26.19 -2.76 -41.67
CA VAL A 2 -24.78 -2.68 -41.23
C VAL A 2 -23.93 -3.43 -42.24
N GLY A 3 -22.92 -2.76 -42.81
CA GLY A 3 -21.91 -3.38 -43.64
C GLY A 3 -20.61 -3.46 -42.84
N ALA A 4 -20.17 -4.69 -42.54
CA ALA A 4 -18.86 -4.92 -41.94
C ALA A 4 -17.89 -5.37 -43.03
N PHE A 5 -16.75 -4.68 -43.14
CA PHE A 5 -15.66 -5.12 -44.02
C PHE A 5 -14.53 -5.62 -43.16
N ASP A 6 -14.25 -6.91 -43.36
CA ASP A 6 -13.14 -7.57 -42.74
C ASP A 6 -11.90 -7.45 -43.64
N PHE A 7 -10.89 -6.71 -43.17
CA PHE A 7 -9.62 -6.55 -43.89
C PHE A 7 -8.55 -7.57 -43.47
N VAL A 8 -8.91 -8.59 -42.67
CA VAL A 8 -8.02 -9.63 -42.10
C VAL A 8 -7.34 -10.53 -43.16
N GLY A 9 -7.66 -10.39 -44.46
CA GLY A 9 -7.07 -11.17 -45.56
C GLY A 9 -6.06 -10.42 -46.44
N CYS A 10 -4.87 -10.99 -46.63
CA CYS A 10 -3.79 -10.51 -47.54
C CYS A 10 -3.27 -9.07 -47.30
N GLU A 11 -3.22 -8.60 -46.05
CA GLU A 11 -2.57 -7.33 -45.69
C GLU A 11 -1.08 -7.26 -46.11
N ASP A 12 -0.43 -8.40 -46.33
CA ASP A 12 0.94 -8.53 -46.84
C ASP A 12 1.08 -8.42 -48.37
N LYS A 13 -0.02 -8.42 -49.14
CA LYS A 13 0.03 -8.57 -50.61
C LYS A 13 -0.65 -7.46 -51.42
N GLY A 14 -0.85 -6.30 -50.82
CA GLY A 14 -1.06 -5.04 -51.52
C GLY A 14 -2.33 -4.95 -52.37
N VAL A 15 -3.40 -4.43 -51.77
CA VAL A 15 -4.45 -3.69 -52.48
C VAL A 15 -4.73 -2.43 -51.65
N GLN A 16 -4.66 -1.25 -52.26
CA GLN A 16 -4.86 0.01 -51.54
C GLN A 16 -6.35 0.23 -51.24
N PRO A 17 -6.73 0.73 -50.04
CA PRO A 17 -8.12 1.02 -49.67
C PRO A 17 -8.87 1.99 -50.60
N LYS A 18 -8.14 2.79 -51.41
CA LYS A 18 -8.72 3.79 -52.33
C LYS A 18 -9.70 3.23 -53.34
N GLU A 19 -9.53 1.98 -53.78
CA GLU A 19 -10.45 1.34 -54.74
C GLU A 19 -11.82 1.00 -54.12
N LEU A 20 -11.91 0.88 -52.79
CA LEU A 20 -13.17 0.63 -52.08
C LEU A 20 -13.92 1.91 -51.72
N LYS A 21 -13.26 3.07 -51.77
CA LYS A 21 -13.87 4.35 -51.38
C LYS A 21 -15.07 4.72 -52.25
N GLU A 22 -14.92 4.61 -53.58
CA GLU A 22 -16.02 4.89 -54.51
C GLU A 22 -17.20 3.94 -54.29
N LEU A 23 -16.92 2.68 -53.97
CA LEU A 23 -17.93 1.66 -53.67
C LEU A 23 -18.66 1.95 -52.35
N THR A 24 -17.94 2.27 -51.27
CA THR A 24 -18.55 2.56 -49.96
C THR A 24 -19.33 3.88 -49.98
N GLU A 25 -18.84 4.90 -50.69
CA GLU A 25 -19.57 6.15 -50.93
C GLU A 25 -20.82 5.91 -51.77
N TYR A 26 -20.73 5.12 -52.84
CA TYR A 26 -21.88 4.73 -53.65
C TYR A 26 -22.95 4.00 -52.82
N MET A 27 -22.55 2.97 -52.05
CA MET A 27 -23.48 2.21 -51.21
C MET A 27 -24.10 3.05 -50.09
N ARG A 28 -23.35 4.00 -49.52
CA ARG A 28 -23.90 4.95 -48.55
C ARG A 28 -24.90 5.92 -49.18
N ASN A 29 -24.63 6.40 -50.38
CA ASN A 29 -25.54 7.29 -51.10
C ASN A 29 -26.84 6.56 -51.49
N GLU A 30 -26.75 5.34 -52.04
CA GLU A 30 -27.92 4.51 -52.39
C GLU A 30 -28.73 4.08 -51.17
N SER A 31 -28.10 3.94 -50.01
CA SER A 31 -28.79 3.63 -48.76
C SER A 31 -29.24 4.87 -47.98
N GLU A 32 -29.13 6.08 -48.54
CA GLU A 32 -29.44 7.35 -47.87
C GLU A 32 -28.73 7.48 -46.50
N GLY A 33 -27.51 6.96 -46.38
CA GLY A 33 -26.72 6.96 -45.15
C GLY A 33 -27.17 5.94 -44.11
N MET A 34 -28.13 5.07 -44.42
CA MET A 34 -28.56 3.97 -43.55
C MET A 34 -27.53 2.82 -43.46
N LEU A 35 -26.55 2.77 -44.36
CA LEU A 35 -25.43 1.84 -44.29
C LEU A 35 -24.38 2.33 -43.30
N LYS A 36 -24.25 1.63 -42.17
CA LYS A 36 -23.19 1.85 -41.17
C LYS A 36 -21.98 0.98 -41.46
N LEU A 37 -20.80 1.58 -41.43
CA LEU A 37 -19.53 0.96 -41.83
C LEU A 37 -18.67 0.64 -40.61
N THR A 38 -18.48 -0.65 -40.33
CA THR A 38 -17.49 -1.14 -39.36
C THR A 38 -16.30 -1.72 -40.11
N LEU A 39 -15.09 -1.29 -39.75
CA LEU A 39 -13.85 -1.80 -40.34
C LEU A 39 -13.07 -2.61 -39.30
N HIS A 40 -12.77 -3.86 -39.62
CA HIS A 40 -11.82 -4.67 -38.83
C HIS A 40 -10.42 -4.41 -39.36
N ILE A 41 -9.57 -3.78 -38.54
CA ILE A 41 -8.21 -3.39 -38.95
C ILE A 41 -7.22 -3.59 -37.78
N GLY A 42 -5.97 -3.96 -38.10
CA GLY A 42 -4.89 -4.02 -37.10
C GLY A 42 -4.83 -5.32 -36.29
N GLU A 43 -5.37 -6.42 -36.79
CA GLU A 43 -5.29 -7.77 -36.20
C GLU A 43 -3.92 -8.44 -36.46
N THR A 44 -2.87 -7.93 -35.82
CA THR A 44 -1.49 -8.42 -36.02
C THR A 44 -0.79 -8.77 -34.70
N SER A 45 0.09 -9.79 -34.76
CA SER A 45 0.95 -10.27 -33.66
C SER A 45 2.36 -9.67 -33.65
N TRP A 46 2.71 -8.84 -34.66
CA TRP A 46 4.09 -8.40 -34.88
C TRP A 46 4.50 -7.27 -33.93
N ASN A 47 5.61 -7.50 -33.22
CA ASN A 47 5.85 -6.99 -31.87
C ASN A 47 7.09 -6.06 -31.76
N ASP A 48 7.64 -5.53 -32.86
CA ASP A 48 8.98 -4.89 -32.85
C ASP A 48 9.01 -3.37 -33.07
N GLY A 49 7.85 -2.70 -33.14
CA GLY A 49 7.78 -1.24 -33.33
C GLY A 49 8.17 -0.77 -34.72
N THR A 50 8.31 -1.67 -35.71
CA THR A 50 8.45 -1.29 -37.11
C THR A 50 7.10 -0.95 -37.74
N VAL A 51 7.08 0.04 -38.65
CA VAL A 51 5.88 0.39 -39.42
C VAL A 51 5.63 -0.71 -40.44
N THR A 52 4.66 -1.58 -40.17
CA THR A 52 4.24 -2.64 -41.11
C THR A 52 3.26 -2.09 -42.16
N PRO A 53 3.13 -2.75 -43.34
CA PRO A 53 2.07 -2.43 -44.31
C PRO A 53 0.66 -2.45 -43.67
N ALA A 54 0.39 -3.39 -42.77
CA ALA A 54 -0.85 -3.45 -41.98
C ALA A 54 -1.08 -2.19 -41.11
N GLY A 55 -0.02 -1.65 -40.49
CA GLY A 55 -0.08 -0.39 -39.73
C GLY A 55 -0.25 0.86 -40.61
N MET A 56 0.15 0.81 -41.89
CA MET A 56 -0.10 1.86 -42.88
C MET A 56 -1.53 1.79 -43.45
N ASN A 57 -2.06 0.58 -43.66
CA ASN A 57 -3.45 0.36 -44.08
C ASN A 57 -4.47 0.92 -43.09
N ALA A 58 -4.16 0.93 -41.78
CA ALA A 58 -5.03 1.54 -40.76
C ALA A 58 -5.18 3.07 -40.90
N ILE A 59 -4.15 3.75 -41.43
CA ILE A 59 -4.22 5.20 -41.74
C ILE A 59 -5.01 5.40 -43.04
N ASP A 60 -4.77 4.58 -44.06
CA ASP A 60 -5.49 4.64 -45.34
C ASP A 60 -6.98 4.28 -45.19
N ALA A 61 -7.33 3.38 -44.27
CA ALA A 61 -8.71 3.03 -43.93
C ALA A 61 -9.52 4.21 -43.37
N GLN A 62 -8.87 5.24 -42.82
CA GLN A 62 -9.55 6.48 -42.40
C GLN A 62 -10.14 7.23 -43.60
N GLU A 63 -9.57 7.10 -44.81
CA GLU A 63 -10.12 7.73 -46.02
C GLU A 63 -11.51 7.17 -46.40
N LEU A 64 -11.90 6.02 -45.84
CA LEU A 64 -13.22 5.40 -46.02
C LEU A 64 -14.29 5.95 -45.06
N ASN A 65 -13.91 6.85 -44.15
CA ASN A 65 -14.78 7.49 -43.17
C ASN A 65 -15.63 6.47 -42.36
N PRO A 66 -14.99 5.55 -41.60
CA PRO A 66 -15.70 4.50 -40.87
C PRO A 66 -16.61 5.05 -39.75
N ASP A 67 -17.74 4.38 -39.51
CA ASP A 67 -18.58 4.67 -38.34
C ASP A 67 -18.03 3.97 -37.07
N ARG A 68 -17.18 2.94 -37.24
CA ARG A 68 -16.59 2.14 -36.15
C ARG A 68 -15.33 1.40 -36.62
N ILE A 69 -14.36 1.25 -35.73
CA ILE A 69 -13.12 0.49 -35.95
C ILE A 69 -13.04 -0.64 -34.94
N ALA A 70 -12.86 -1.89 -35.35
CA ALA A 70 -12.76 -3.05 -34.45
C ALA A 70 -11.34 -3.64 -34.36
N HIS A 71 -11.08 -4.38 -33.27
CA HIS A 71 -9.82 -5.04 -32.88
C HIS A 71 -8.64 -4.14 -32.54
N ASN A 72 -8.17 -3.38 -33.53
CA ASN A 72 -7.16 -2.32 -33.47
C ASN A 72 -6.05 -2.51 -32.40
N ASN A 73 -5.37 -3.65 -32.44
CA ASN A 73 -4.35 -4.04 -31.46
C ASN A 73 -3.12 -3.09 -31.37
N PRO A 74 -2.67 -2.35 -32.41
CA PRO A 74 -1.46 -1.53 -32.31
C PRO A 74 -1.68 -0.04 -32.01
N VAL A 75 -2.88 0.46 -31.66
CA VAL A 75 -3.11 1.93 -31.50
C VAL A 75 -2.14 2.57 -30.52
N ASN A 76 -1.87 1.93 -29.39
CA ASN A 76 -0.95 2.48 -28.38
C ASN A 76 0.52 2.36 -28.77
N ARG A 77 0.84 1.56 -29.79
CA ARG A 77 2.22 1.28 -30.24
C ARG A 77 2.56 1.97 -31.57
N ASN A 78 1.57 2.54 -32.27
CA ASN A 78 1.74 3.38 -33.45
C ASN A 78 1.31 4.82 -33.15
N ALA A 79 2.28 5.66 -32.76
CA ALA A 79 2.04 7.06 -32.38
C ALA A 79 1.31 7.89 -33.44
N LYS A 80 1.52 7.61 -34.74
CA LYS A 80 0.84 8.34 -35.83
C LYS A 80 -0.64 8.00 -35.92
N LEU A 81 -1.00 6.72 -35.78
CA LEU A 81 -2.39 6.27 -35.76
C LEU A 81 -3.13 6.77 -34.52
N SER A 82 -2.47 6.69 -33.34
CA SER A 82 -3.00 7.25 -32.09
C SER A 82 -3.29 8.75 -32.22
N ASP A 83 -2.35 9.52 -32.74
CA ASP A 83 -2.51 10.97 -32.93
C ASP A 83 -3.60 11.31 -33.94
N ALA A 84 -3.72 10.55 -35.03
CA ALA A 84 -4.76 10.75 -36.03
C ALA A 84 -6.16 10.52 -35.44
N LEU A 85 -6.37 9.40 -34.74
CA LEU A 85 -7.65 9.07 -34.08
C LEU A 85 -7.98 10.07 -32.95
N LYS A 86 -6.97 10.58 -32.24
CA LYS A 86 -7.16 11.61 -31.22
C LYS A 86 -7.58 12.96 -31.81
N ARG A 87 -7.16 13.31 -33.03
CA ARG A 87 -7.48 14.60 -33.68
C ARG A 87 -8.73 14.56 -34.56
N GLN A 88 -9.24 13.39 -34.89
CA GLN A 88 -10.39 13.21 -35.78
C GLN A 88 -11.70 13.70 -35.13
N GLU A 89 -12.49 14.44 -35.91
CA GLU A 89 -13.83 14.92 -35.56
C GLU A 89 -14.80 14.64 -36.73
N PRO A 90 -15.94 13.97 -36.50
CA PRO A 90 -16.40 13.41 -35.23
C PRO A 90 -15.53 12.23 -34.75
N LYS A 91 -15.50 11.99 -33.43
CA LYS A 91 -14.80 10.85 -32.83
C LYS A 91 -15.36 9.52 -33.35
N VAL A 92 -14.49 8.66 -33.89
CA VAL A 92 -14.85 7.30 -34.31
C VAL A 92 -14.57 6.33 -33.15
N PRO A 93 -15.55 5.53 -32.70
CA PRO A 93 -15.36 4.58 -31.62
C PRO A 93 -14.44 3.43 -32.04
N VAL A 94 -13.48 3.10 -31.16
CA VAL A 94 -12.59 1.95 -31.28
C VAL A 94 -13.14 0.81 -30.40
N GLU A 95 -13.52 -0.28 -31.03
CA GLU A 95 -14.05 -1.47 -30.39
C GLU A 95 -12.93 -2.45 -30.01
N ILE A 96 -12.94 -2.85 -28.74
CA ILE A 96 -11.95 -3.72 -28.12
C ILE A 96 -12.60 -5.06 -27.83
N CYS A 97 -11.99 -6.13 -28.34
CA CYS A 97 -12.45 -7.51 -28.19
C CYS A 97 -11.40 -8.33 -27.42
N ILE A 98 -11.48 -8.36 -26.08
CA ILE A 98 -10.43 -8.93 -25.22
C ILE A 98 -10.35 -10.43 -25.43
N ILE A 99 -11.49 -11.13 -25.48
CA ILE A 99 -11.54 -12.59 -25.68
C ILE A 99 -10.97 -12.95 -27.05
N SER A 100 -11.36 -12.24 -28.10
CA SER A 100 -10.87 -12.50 -29.45
C SER A 100 -9.36 -12.26 -29.56
N ASN A 101 -8.85 -11.19 -28.94
CA ASN A 101 -7.41 -10.92 -28.85
C ASN A 101 -6.64 -12.02 -28.10
N MET A 102 -7.25 -12.60 -27.06
CA MET A 102 -6.64 -13.72 -26.35
C MET A 102 -6.67 -15.02 -27.16
N PHE A 103 -7.81 -15.32 -27.76
CA PHE A 103 -8.01 -16.54 -28.55
C PHE A 103 -7.11 -16.58 -29.79
N LEU A 104 -6.96 -15.46 -30.49
CA LEU A 104 -6.09 -15.31 -31.65
C LEU A 104 -4.59 -15.24 -31.28
N GLY A 105 -4.26 -15.28 -29.98
CA GLY A 105 -2.89 -15.30 -29.48
C GLY A 105 -2.19 -13.93 -29.53
N TYR A 106 -2.94 -12.85 -29.75
CA TYR A 106 -2.42 -11.49 -29.74
C TYR A 106 -2.10 -10.97 -28.33
N CYS A 107 -2.78 -11.51 -27.31
CA CYS A 107 -2.56 -11.21 -25.90
C CYS A 107 -2.67 -12.49 -25.07
N GLN A 108 -1.60 -12.90 -24.35
CA GLN A 108 -1.66 -14.14 -23.56
C GLN A 108 -2.20 -13.96 -22.14
N ASP A 109 -2.21 -12.73 -21.63
CA ASP A 109 -2.69 -12.39 -20.30
C ASP A 109 -3.55 -11.13 -20.38
N PRO A 110 -4.84 -11.17 -20.00
CA PRO A 110 -5.74 -10.02 -20.08
C PRO A 110 -5.24 -8.81 -19.29
N ARG A 111 -4.41 -8.99 -18.26
CA ARG A 111 -3.82 -7.87 -17.50
C ARG A 111 -2.76 -7.08 -18.26
N ASN A 112 -2.17 -7.73 -19.26
CA ASN A 112 -1.25 -7.09 -20.21
C ASN A 112 -1.98 -6.58 -21.46
N HIS A 113 -3.31 -6.64 -21.48
CA HIS A 113 -4.12 -6.18 -22.59
C HIS A 113 -4.04 -4.65 -22.73
N HIS A 114 -4.06 -4.16 -23.97
CA HIS A 114 -3.86 -2.73 -24.25
C HIS A 114 -4.98 -1.81 -23.71
N VAL A 115 -6.11 -2.39 -23.30
CA VAL A 115 -7.27 -1.69 -22.73
C VAL A 115 -6.90 -0.88 -21.49
N CYS A 116 -5.95 -1.37 -20.67
CA CYS A 116 -5.47 -0.70 -19.46
C CYS A 116 -4.81 0.67 -19.75
N PHE A 117 -4.35 0.90 -20.98
CA PHE A 117 -3.73 2.15 -21.41
C PHE A 117 -4.70 3.06 -22.19
N LEU A 118 -5.84 2.54 -22.64
CA LEU A 118 -6.85 3.32 -23.34
C LEU A 118 -7.72 4.12 -22.36
N GLU A 119 -7.85 3.66 -21.11
CA GLU A 119 -8.57 4.35 -20.04
C GLU A 119 -8.00 5.74 -19.72
N SER A 120 -6.68 5.92 -19.86
CA SER A 120 -5.99 7.20 -19.65
C SER A 120 -5.86 8.05 -20.92
N SER A 121 -6.41 7.59 -22.04
CA SER A 121 -6.30 8.24 -23.35
C SER A 121 -7.56 9.04 -23.69
N PRO A 122 -7.45 10.20 -24.38
CA PRO A 122 -8.61 10.94 -24.90
C PRO A 122 -9.31 10.26 -26.10
N MET A 123 -9.02 8.98 -26.35
CA MET A 123 -9.64 8.18 -27.41
C MET A 123 -11.01 7.65 -26.98
N PHE A 124 -11.90 7.47 -27.95
CA PHE A 124 -13.23 6.96 -27.70
C PHE A 124 -13.23 5.44 -27.96
N PHE A 125 -13.41 4.63 -26.92
CA PHE A 125 -13.41 3.16 -27.04
C PHE A 125 -14.65 2.51 -26.42
N VAL A 126 -14.95 1.30 -26.88
CA VAL A 126 -16.10 0.46 -26.49
C VAL A 126 -15.68 -1.02 -26.42
N LEU A 127 -16.41 -1.86 -25.68
CA LEU A 127 -16.16 -3.31 -25.65
C LEU A 127 -17.08 -4.02 -26.66
N GLY A 128 -16.57 -5.09 -27.26
CA GLY A 128 -17.30 -5.91 -28.22
C GLY A 128 -16.96 -7.38 -28.11
N THR A 129 -17.92 -8.25 -28.45
CA THR A 129 -17.69 -9.69 -28.66
C THR A 129 -17.55 -9.94 -30.16
N ASP A 130 -16.35 -10.24 -30.60
CA ASP A 130 -16.15 -10.68 -31.98
C ASP A 130 -16.42 -12.19 -32.11
N SER A 131 -17.38 -12.54 -32.97
CA SER A 131 -17.78 -13.93 -33.26
C SER A 131 -18.23 -14.79 -32.05
N PRO A 132 -19.16 -14.30 -31.20
CA PRO A 132 -19.57 -14.95 -29.95
C PRO A 132 -20.11 -16.39 -30.13
N GLY A 133 -20.73 -16.69 -31.28
CA GLY A 133 -21.26 -18.02 -31.57
C GLY A 133 -20.19 -19.11 -31.81
N ILE A 134 -18.97 -18.74 -32.23
CA ILE A 134 -17.87 -19.69 -32.48
C ILE A 134 -17.04 -19.89 -31.21
N GLN A 135 -16.89 -18.85 -30.39
CA GLN A 135 -16.05 -18.86 -29.19
C GLN A 135 -16.82 -19.25 -27.91
N GLY A 136 -18.16 -19.34 -27.96
CA GLY A 136 -18.98 -19.59 -26.77
C GLY A 136 -18.94 -18.45 -25.76
N SER A 137 -18.44 -17.26 -26.17
CA SER A 137 -18.28 -16.08 -25.34
C SER A 137 -19.51 -15.19 -25.36
N SER A 138 -19.76 -14.53 -24.25
CA SER A 138 -20.82 -13.53 -24.08
C SER A 138 -20.23 -12.15 -23.81
N MET A 139 -21.04 -11.10 -23.98
CA MET A 139 -20.64 -9.75 -23.56
C MET A 139 -20.30 -9.72 -22.06
N THR A 140 -20.99 -10.54 -21.24
CA THR A 140 -20.69 -10.68 -19.82
C THR A 140 -19.25 -11.15 -19.58
N ASP A 141 -18.75 -12.05 -20.41
CA ASP A 141 -17.37 -12.57 -20.31
C ASP A 141 -16.35 -11.50 -20.71
N GLU A 142 -16.63 -10.69 -21.74
CA GLU A 142 -15.80 -9.53 -22.12
C GLU A 142 -15.73 -8.51 -20.97
N TRP A 143 -16.87 -8.21 -20.34
CA TRP A 143 -16.93 -7.33 -19.18
C TRP A 143 -16.18 -7.89 -17.96
N ALA A 144 -16.25 -9.21 -17.73
CA ALA A 144 -15.51 -9.86 -16.65
C ALA A 144 -13.99 -9.81 -16.87
N LEU A 145 -13.54 -10.06 -18.11
CA LEU A 145 -12.11 -9.95 -18.46
C LEU A 145 -11.62 -8.51 -18.48
N TYR A 146 -12.46 -7.55 -18.86
CA TYR A 146 -12.15 -6.13 -18.69
C TYR A 146 -11.95 -5.78 -17.21
N ALA A 147 -12.86 -6.22 -16.33
CA ALA A 147 -12.71 -6.01 -14.88
C ALA A 147 -11.42 -6.63 -14.33
N LEU A 148 -11.04 -7.81 -14.82
CA LEU A 148 -9.79 -8.49 -14.47
C LEU A 148 -8.54 -7.80 -15.05
N ALA A 149 -8.63 -7.26 -16.26
CA ALA A 149 -7.55 -6.51 -16.89
C ALA A 149 -7.25 -5.22 -16.12
N SER A 150 -8.32 -4.53 -15.67
CA SER A 150 -8.21 -3.25 -14.96
C SER A 150 -7.94 -3.38 -13.46
N SER A 151 -8.05 -4.58 -12.86
CA SER A 151 -7.90 -4.80 -11.40
C SER A 151 -6.46 -4.77 -10.87
N ASP A 152 -5.44 -4.97 -11.72
CA ASP A 152 -4.01 -4.95 -11.33
C ASP A 152 -3.34 -3.57 -11.51
N SER A 153 -4.06 -2.58 -12.04
CA SER A 153 -3.60 -1.19 -11.99
C SER A 153 -3.70 -0.69 -10.55
N ASN A 154 -2.72 0.08 -10.06
CA ASN A 154 -2.63 0.64 -8.70
C ASN A 154 -3.74 1.68 -8.40
N TRP A 155 -4.98 1.32 -8.66
CA TRP A 155 -6.08 2.22 -8.94
C TRP A 155 -7.24 1.96 -7.97
N PRO A 156 -7.81 2.99 -7.33
CA PRO A 156 -8.85 2.81 -6.32
C PRO A 156 -10.11 2.17 -6.94
N GLY A 157 -10.56 1.04 -6.38
CA GLY A 157 -11.65 0.21 -6.91
C GLY A 157 -13.02 0.91 -7.00
N GLY A 158 -13.17 2.10 -6.41
CA GLY A 158 -14.31 2.99 -6.66
C GLY A 158 -14.43 3.46 -8.12
N GLN A 159 -13.34 3.43 -8.89
CA GLN A 159 -13.33 3.82 -10.30
C GLN A 159 -13.84 2.73 -11.25
N LEU A 160 -13.69 1.44 -10.92
CA LEU A 160 -14.11 0.38 -11.85
C LEU A 160 -15.62 0.45 -12.13
N SER A 161 -16.44 0.66 -11.10
CA SER A 161 -17.90 0.79 -11.27
C SER A 161 -18.27 1.99 -12.16
N MET A 162 -17.66 3.15 -11.95
CA MET A 162 -17.92 4.38 -12.71
C MET A 162 -17.36 4.34 -14.13
N THR A 163 -16.18 3.73 -14.32
CA THR A 163 -15.62 3.47 -15.65
C THR A 163 -16.49 2.49 -16.42
N CYS A 164 -16.97 1.42 -15.77
CA CYS A 164 -17.91 0.48 -16.37
C CYS A 164 -19.22 1.15 -16.76
N ARG A 165 -19.80 1.99 -15.90
CA ARG A 165 -20.98 2.79 -16.25
C ARG A 165 -20.74 3.66 -17.48
N ARG A 166 -19.64 4.41 -17.50
CA ARG A 166 -19.31 5.31 -18.61
C ARG A 166 -19.08 4.54 -19.91
N LEU A 167 -18.45 3.38 -19.84
CA LEU A 167 -18.22 2.51 -20.98
C LEU A 167 -19.53 1.90 -21.49
N ALA A 168 -20.48 1.59 -20.60
CA ALA A 168 -21.84 1.16 -20.97
C ALA A 168 -22.65 2.30 -21.62
N GLU A 169 -22.65 3.51 -21.04
CA GLU A 169 -23.28 4.72 -21.62
C GLU A 169 -22.75 4.97 -23.04
N ARG A 170 -21.42 4.99 -23.20
CA ARG A 170 -20.76 5.17 -24.50
C ARG A 170 -21.08 4.08 -25.50
N SER A 171 -21.17 2.82 -25.04
CA SER A 171 -21.52 1.69 -25.91
C SER A 171 -22.94 1.84 -26.45
N ILE A 172 -23.88 2.37 -25.66
CA ILE A 172 -25.24 2.69 -26.10
C ILE A 172 -25.22 3.86 -27.08
N GLU A 173 -24.52 4.96 -26.76
CA GLU A 173 -24.40 6.14 -27.62
C GLU A 173 -23.83 5.80 -29.00
N CYS A 174 -22.79 4.98 -29.04
CA CYS A 174 -22.10 4.57 -30.27
C CYS A 174 -22.69 3.35 -30.95
N SER A 175 -23.72 2.72 -30.38
CA SER A 175 -24.44 1.62 -31.05
C SER A 175 -25.11 2.10 -32.34
N PHE A 176 -25.48 1.17 -33.21
CA PHE A 176 -26.25 1.49 -34.43
C PHE A 176 -27.76 1.48 -34.21
N PHE A 177 -28.23 1.47 -32.96
CA PHE A 177 -29.65 1.56 -32.65
C PHE A 177 -30.25 2.93 -33.01
N PRO A 178 -31.56 2.98 -33.33
CA PRO A 178 -32.31 4.23 -33.48
C PRO A 178 -32.25 5.12 -32.23
N PRO A 179 -32.35 6.47 -32.36
CA PRO A 179 -32.24 7.40 -31.23
C PRO A 179 -33.23 7.15 -30.09
N ASP A 180 -34.46 6.76 -30.42
CA ASP A 180 -35.52 6.41 -29.47
C ASP A 180 -35.13 5.20 -28.62
N ILE A 181 -34.59 4.14 -29.25
CA ILE A 181 -34.11 2.96 -28.53
C ILE A 181 -32.90 3.29 -27.67
N LYS A 182 -31.95 4.10 -28.18
CA LYS A 182 -30.79 4.56 -27.39
C LYS A 182 -31.23 5.32 -26.14
N GLN A 183 -32.21 6.22 -26.29
CA GLN A 183 -32.73 6.99 -25.17
C GLN A 183 -33.40 6.09 -24.13
N SER A 184 -34.21 5.12 -24.56
CA SER A 184 -34.79 4.12 -23.65
C SER A 184 -33.72 3.27 -22.94
N MET A 185 -32.68 2.83 -23.66
CA MET A 185 -31.59 2.05 -23.07
C MET A 185 -30.77 2.86 -22.06
N LEU A 186 -30.49 4.14 -22.34
CA LEU A 186 -29.82 5.04 -21.39
C LEU A 186 -30.68 5.28 -20.14
N GLN A 187 -32.00 5.42 -20.31
CA GLN A 187 -32.92 5.55 -19.20
C GLN A 187 -32.95 4.28 -18.34
N CYS A 188 -33.07 3.09 -18.94
CA CYS A 188 -33.00 1.83 -18.19
C CYS A 188 -31.65 1.67 -17.48
N LEU A 189 -30.54 1.99 -18.15
CA LEU A 189 -29.21 1.96 -17.52
C LEU A 189 -29.15 2.91 -16.32
N GLN A 190 -29.77 4.09 -16.41
CA GLN A 190 -29.84 5.03 -15.30
C GLN A 190 -30.69 4.48 -14.15
N GLU A 191 -31.87 3.92 -14.43
CA GLU A 191 -32.77 3.32 -13.44
C GLU A 191 -32.11 2.12 -12.73
N ASP A 192 -31.49 1.21 -13.49
CA ASP A 192 -30.74 0.07 -12.96
C ASP A 192 -29.53 0.53 -12.14
N TRP A 193 -28.85 1.58 -12.58
CA TRP A 193 -27.74 2.17 -11.83
C TRP A 193 -28.21 2.77 -10.50
N GLU A 194 -29.29 3.54 -10.51
CA GLU A 194 -29.91 4.09 -9.30
C GLU A 194 -30.37 2.96 -8.36
N GLY A 195 -30.92 1.87 -8.90
CA GLY A 195 -31.27 0.66 -8.17
C GLY A 195 -30.06 -0.03 -7.53
N PHE A 196 -29.01 -0.30 -8.30
CA PHE A 196 -27.72 -0.81 -7.81
C PHE A 196 -27.15 0.08 -6.70
N TYR A 197 -27.20 1.40 -6.90
CA TYR A 197 -26.76 2.38 -5.91
C TYR A 197 -27.60 2.35 -4.65
N SER A 198 -28.92 2.19 -4.79
CA SER A 198 -29.84 2.09 -3.65
C SER A 198 -29.59 0.82 -2.83
N ILE A 199 -29.22 -0.30 -3.45
CA ILE A 199 -28.86 -1.54 -2.75
C ILE A 199 -27.52 -1.38 -2.03
N MET A 200 -26.54 -0.76 -2.69
CA MET A 200 -25.27 -0.39 -2.05
C MET A 200 -25.49 0.62 -0.91
N ALA A 201 -26.53 1.45 -1.01
CA ALA A 201 -26.94 2.40 0.00
C ALA A 201 -27.69 1.74 1.17
N GLN A 202 -28.57 0.76 0.91
CA GLN A 202 -29.50 0.11 1.86
C GLN A 202 -28.83 -0.75 2.94
N ASN A 203 -27.50 -0.96 2.90
CA ASN A 203 -26.73 -1.35 4.09
C ASN A 203 -26.48 -0.16 5.06
N MET A 204 -27.37 0.85 5.04
CA MET A 204 -27.44 1.92 6.03
C MET A 204 -28.48 1.50 7.06
N ASP A 205 -28.03 1.08 8.25
CA ASP A 205 -28.86 1.32 9.42
C ASP A 205 -29.04 2.84 9.52
N ASP A 206 -30.30 3.31 9.55
CA ASP A 206 -30.73 4.71 9.61
C ASP A 206 -30.21 5.50 10.84
N GLU A 207 -29.26 4.96 11.61
CA GLU A 207 -28.63 5.59 12.77
C GLU A 207 -27.17 6.06 12.54
N THR A 208 -26.55 5.83 11.37
CA THR A 208 -25.11 6.08 11.17
C THR A 208 -24.73 7.22 10.20
N GLY A 209 -25.64 8.14 9.88
CA GLY A 209 -25.28 9.41 9.22
C GLY A 209 -24.66 10.43 10.18
N PRO A 210 -23.80 11.36 9.72
CA PRO A 210 -23.30 12.42 10.59
C PRO A 210 -24.48 13.28 11.08
N ALA A 211 -24.53 13.60 12.38
CA ALA A 211 -25.64 14.35 12.97
C ALA A 211 -25.76 15.77 12.36
N PRO A 212 -26.98 16.30 12.12
CA PRO A 212 -27.15 17.63 11.53
C PRO A 212 -26.42 18.71 12.34
N GLY A 213 -25.48 19.43 11.72
CA GLY A 213 -24.73 20.54 12.34
C GLY A 213 -23.32 20.20 12.85
N GLU A 214 -22.92 18.93 12.90
CA GLU A 214 -21.54 18.54 13.28
C GLU A 214 -20.54 18.90 12.16
N LYS A 215 -19.46 19.61 12.51
CA LYS A 215 -18.38 19.99 11.59
C LYS A 215 -17.25 18.96 11.62
N PHE A 216 -16.82 18.50 10.45
CA PHE A 216 -15.74 17.52 10.29
C PHE A 216 -14.53 18.16 9.63
N THR A 217 -13.38 18.09 10.29
CA THR A 217 -12.13 18.60 9.72
C THR A 217 -10.91 17.89 10.28
N ASN A 218 -9.86 17.81 9.45
CA ASN A 218 -8.51 17.39 9.82
C ASN A 218 -7.46 18.44 9.40
N LEU A 219 -7.85 19.71 9.24
CA LEU A 219 -6.95 20.74 8.75
C LEU A 219 -5.68 20.86 9.63
N PRO A 220 -4.48 20.90 9.00
CA PRO A 220 -3.24 21.25 9.68
C PRO A 220 -3.35 22.60 10.38
N ARG A 221 -2.59 22.84 11.46
CA ARG A 221 -2.64 24.09 12.22
C ARG A 221 -2.49 25.31 11.30
N ARG A 222 -3.40 26.28 11.45
CA ARG A 222 -3.38 27.55 10.71
C ARG A 222 -2.07 28.31 10.92
N ASN A 223 -1.53 28.85 9.84
CA ASN A 223 -0.39 29.75 9.87
C ASN A 223 -0.80 31.14 10.37
N GLU A 224 -0.35 31.50 11.57
CA GLU A 224 -0.66 32.80 12.21
C GLU A 224 0.03 34.00 11.52
N HIS A 225 1.04 33.73 10.69
CA HIS A 225 1.80 34.73 9.93
C HIS A 225 1.49 34.67 8.43
N PHE A 226 0.30 34.19 8.04
CA PHE A 226 -0.14 34.23 6.64
C PHE A 226 -0.23 35.69 6.16
N VAL A 227 0.45 36.01 5.07
CA VAL A 227 0.54 37.36 4.47
C VAL A 227 0.40 37.26 2.96
N GLY A 228 -0.25 38.26 2.37
CA GLY A 228 -0.41 38.39 0.91
C GLY A 228 -1.47 37.46 0.33
N ARG A 229 -1.51 37.37 -1.01
CA ARG A 229 -2.45 36.51 -1.77
C ARG A 229 -3.93 36.81 -1.60
N GLU A 230 -4.29 37.99 -1.09
CA GLU A 230 -5.70 38.35 -0.87
C GLU A 230 -6.49 38.39 -2.19
N THR A 231 -5.82 38.66 -3.32
CA THR A 231 -6.41 38.57 -4.67
C THR A 231 -6.81 37.14 -5.04
N GLU A 232 -5.88 36.19 -4.94
CA GLU A 232 -6.09 34.79 -5.27
C GLU A 232 -7.10 34.16 -4.31
N LEU A 233 -6.98 34.48 -3.02
CA LEU A 233 -7.88 34.03 -1.97
C LEU A 233 -9.30 34.58 -2.17
N GLY A 234 -9.44 35.85 -2.54
CA GLY A 234 -10.72 36.45 -2.89
C GLY A 234 -11.37 35.78 -4.11
N GLN A 235 -10.58 35.44 -5.12
CA GLN A 235 -11.07 34.70 -6.30
C GLN A 235 -11.53 33.28 -5.93
N LEU A 236 -10.76 32.56 -5.11
CA LEU A 236 -11.15 31.23 -4.60
C LEU A 236 -12.45 31.30 -3.80
N LEU A 237 -12.57 32.27 -2.88
CA LEU A 237 -13.77 32.45 -2.04
C LEU A 237 -15.00 32.81 -2.87
N ASN A 238 -14.86 33.71 -3.85
CA ASN A 238 -15.95 34.09 -4.74
C ASN A 238 -16.45 32.92 -5.59
N ALA A 239 -15.53 32.07 -6.05
CA ALA A 239 -15.88 30.90 -6.84
C ALA A 239 -16.50 29.77 -6.00
N ALA A 240 -16.24 29.74 -4.69
CA ALA A 240 -16.73 28.71 -3.75
C ALA A 240 -18.11 29.01 -3.15
N MET A 241 -18.83 30.01 -3.68
CA MET A 241 -20.18 30.38 -3.22
C MET A 241 -21.19 29.23 -3.37
N PRO A 242 -22.22 29.15 -2.49
CA PRO A 242 -23.22 28.08 -2.54
C PRO A 242 -23.96 28.04 -3.89
N GLY A 243 -24.08 26.84 -4.49
CA GLY A 243 -24.80 26.62 -5.76
C GLY A 243 -23.93 26.45 -7.01
N ALA A 244 -22.60 26.56 -6.91
CA ALA A 244 -21.68 26.18 -7.99
C ALA A 244 -21.61 24.64 -8.13
N ALA A 245 -21.71 24.13 -9.36
CA ALA A 245 -21.83 22.71 -9.71
C ALA A 245 -20.50 21.93 -9.62
N LEU A 246 -19.75 22.13 -8.52
CA LEU A 246 -18.33 21.82 -8.31
C LEU A 246 -17.37 22.89 -8.84
N LEU A 247 -16.57 23.44 -7.93
CA LEU A 247 -15.36 24.18 -8.26
C LEU A 247 -14.15 23.26 -8.09
N VAL A 248 -13.35 23.12 -9.14
CA VAL A 248 -11.98 22.62 -8.98
C VAL A 248 -11.00 23.76 -9.22
N ALA A 249 -10.19 24.06 -8.21
CA ALA A 249 -9.14 25.06 -8.30
C ALA A 249 -7.76 24.40 -8.31
N GLY A 250 -6.99 24.63 -9.37
CA GLY A 250 -5.60 24.16 -9.47
C GLY A 250 -4.64 25.27 -9.05
N ILE A 251 -3.89 25.06 -7.97
CA ILE A 251 -2.84 25.97 -7.51
C ILE A 251 -1.50 25.37 -7.90
N HIS A 252 -0.80 26.03 -8.82
CA HIS A 252 0.48 25.60 -9.38
C HIS A 252 1.57 26.62 -9.07
N GLY A 253 2.83 26.21 -9.18
CA GLY A 253 3.98 27.08 -8.97
C GLY A 253 5.16 26.34 -8.34
N GLN A 254 6.29 27.03 -8.23
CA GLN A 254 7.54 26.43 -7.74
C GLN A 254 7.41 25.87 -6.31
N GLY A 255 8.29 24.94 -5.91
CA GLY A 255 8.34 24.46 -4.52
C GLY A 255 8.51 25.63 -3.54
N GLY A 256 7.84 25.58 -2.37
CA GLY A 256 7.93 26.64 -1.35
C GLY A 256 7.33 28.01 -1.69
N ILE A 257 6.59 28.13 -2.81
CA ILE A 257 5.92 29.38 -3.22
C ILE A 257 4.64 29.71 -2.41
N GLY A 258 4.21 28.80 -1.54
CA GLY A 258 3.03 28.97 -0.68
C GLY A 258 1.72 28.33 -1.19
N LYS A 259 1.78 27.36 -2.13
CA LYS A 259 0.57 26.68 -2.64
C LYS A 259 -0.26 26.02 -1.53
N THR A 260 0.40 25.20 -0.72
CA THR A 260 -0.20 24.50 0.42
C THR A 260 -0.75 25.49 1.45
N GLU A 261 -0.02 26.57 1.73
CA GLU A 261 -0.45 27.63 2.65
C GLU A 261 -1.69 28.37 2.15
N LEU A 262 -1.77 28.70 0.85
CA LEU A 262 -2.94 29.33 0.24
C LEU A 262 -4.16 28.41 0.30
N ALA A 263 -3.98 27.12 -0.05
CA ALA A 263 -5.05 26.13 0.02
C ALA A 263 -5.55 25.92 1.46
N LEU A 264 -4.64 25.90 2.43
CA LEU A 264 -4.97 25.76 3.84
C LEU A 264 -5.69 27.00 4.39
N GLU A 265 -5.20 28.19 4.10
CA GLU A 265 -5.84 29.44 4.53
C GLU A 265 -7.23 29.58 3.90
N PHE A 266 -7.37 29.22 2.62
CA PHE A 266 -8.66 29.13 1.97
C PHE A 266 -9.61 28.16 2.70
N ALA A 267 -9.14 26.95 3.01
CA ALA A 267 -9.92 25.95 3.75
C ALA A 267 -10.35 26.42 5.15
N TYR A 268 -9.52 27.20 5.83
CA TYR A 268 -9.87 27.84 7.12
C TYR A 268 -10.93 28.94 6.98
N ARG A 269 -10.96 29.66 5.86
CA ARG A 269 -11.96 30.70 5.57
C ARG A 269 -13.27 30.12 5.01
N LEU A 270 -13.30 28.84 4.62
CA LEU A 270 -14.53 28.16 4.20
C LEU A 270 -15.45 27.87 5.39
N ASN A 271 -16.74 28.17 5.20
CA ASN A 271 -17.78 27.73 6.12
C ASN A 271 -18.55 26.55 5.51
N ARG A 272 -17.89 25.39 5.43
CA ARG A 272 -18.51 24.11 5.02
C ARG A 272 -18.63 23.18 6.21
N ARG A 273 -19.58 22.24 6.14
CA ARG A 273 -19.74 21.22 7.18
C ARG A 273 -18.56 20.26 7.21
N ILE A 274 -18.02 19.90 6.05
CA ILE A 274 -16.86 19.00 5.93
C ILE A 274 -15.74 19.76 5.23
N THR A 275 -14.59 19.88 5.86
CA THR A 275 -13.38 20.44 5.24
C THR A 275 -12.20 19.53 5.53
N TRP A 276 -11.75 18.79 4.53
CA TRP A 276 -10.77 17.72 4.69
C TRP A 276 -9.52 17.95 3.85
N PHE A 277 -8.36 17.74 4.45
CA PHE A 277 -7.04 17.89 3.88
C PHE A 277 -6.44 16.51 3.60
N VAL A 278 -6.02 16.28 2.36
CA VAL A 278 -5.61 14.98 1.83
C VAL A 278 -4.22 15.10 1.23
N ARG A 279 -3.30 14.23 1.63
CA ARG A 279 -1.94 14.18 1.09
C ARG A 279 -1.91 13.27 -0.14
N ALA A 280 -2.03 13.86 -1.32
CA ALA A 280 -2.35 13.08 -2.51
C ALA A 280 -1.18 12.19 -3.00
N ALA A 281 0.07 12.69 -3.02
CA ALA A 281 1.21 11.90 -3.49
C ALA A 281 1.59 10.70 -2.60
N THR A 282 1.28 10.74 -1.31
CA THR A 282 1.77 9.72 -0.36
C THR A 282 0.68 8.92 0.32
N ASN A 283 -0.54 9.47 0.47
CA ASN A 283 -1.56 8.84 1.29
C ASN A 283 -3.01 9.09 0.86
N LEU A 284 -3.25 9.35 -0.44
CA LEU A 284 -4.58 9.67 -0.98
C LEU A 284 -5.66 8.71 -0.49
N LYS A 285 -5.43 7.40 -0.65
CA LYS A 285 -6.42 6.35 -0.35
C LYS A 285 -6.72 6.28 1.16
N ALA A 286 -5.71 6.26 2.01
CA ALA A 286 -5.93 6.14 3.45
C ALA A 286 -6.58 7.40 4.04
N ASP A 287 -6.17 8.60 3.60
CA ASP A 287 -6.74 9.87 4.07
C ASP A 287 -8.23 10.00 3.67
N LEU A 288 -8.63 9.48 2.51
CA LEU A 288 -10.04 9.41 2.08
C LEU A 288 -10.82 8.31 2.82
N CYS A 289 -10.26 7.12 2.99
CA CYS A 289 -10.88 6.06 3.81
C CYS A 289 -11.12 6.53 5.25
N SER A 290 -10.19 7.29 5.84
CA SER A 290 -10.35 7.89 7.17
C SER A 290 -11.54 8.86 7.22
N LEU A 291 -11.75 9.65 6.17
CA LEU A 291 -12.92 10.53 6.08
C LEU A 291 -14.23 9.72 6.04
N ALA A 292 -14.29 8.65 5.25
CA ALA A 292 -15.48 7.79 5.16
C ALA A 292 -15.89 7.23 6.53
N VAL A 293 -14.90 6.74 7.29
CA VAL A 293 -15.08 6.21 8.64
C VAL A 293 -15.50 7.30 9.62
N ARG A 294 -14.89 8.49 9.54
CA ARG A 294 -15.18 9.58 10.47
C ARG A 294 -16.55 10.21 10.24
N LEU A 295 -17.01 10.21 9.00
CA LEU A 295 -18.39 10.55 8.64
C LEU A 295 -19.38 9.45 9.02
N LYS A 296 -18.90 8.32 9.58
CA LYS A 296 -19.69 7.15 9.97
C LYS A 296 -20.44 6.48 8.81
N LEU A 297 -20.01 6.73 7.56
CA LEU A 297 -20.63 6.12 6.37
C LEU A 297 -20.41 4.61 6.31
N VAL A 298 -19.39 4.14 7.03
CA VAL A 298 -18.85 2.78 7.04
C VAL A 298 -18.09 2.58 8.35
N ASP A 299 -18.06 1.34 8.83
CA ASP A 299 -17.20 0.99 9.96
C ASP A 299 -15.71 1.14 9.61
N LYS A 300 -14.88 1.39 10.63
CA LYS A 300 -13.40 1.43 10.51
C LYS A 300 -12.82 0.20 9.80
N TYR A 301 -13.57 -0.88 9.86
CA TYR A 301 -13.25 -2.24 9.48
C TYR A 301 -13.78 -2.66 8.10
N ALA A 302 -14.50 -1.77 7.40
CA ALA A 302 -15.04 -2.04 6.08
C ALA A 302 -13.98 -2.02 4.97
N ASP A 303 -14.26 -2.70 3.86
CA ASP A 303 -13.37 -2.75 2.67
C ASP A 303 -12.93 -1.37 2.21
N GLU A 304 -11.64 -1.13 1.98
CA GLU A 304 -11.15 0.18 1.53
C GLU A 304 -11.86 0.68 0.27
N ASP A 305 -12.09 -0.21 -0.70
CA ASP A 305 -12.76 0.14 -1.94
C ASP A 305 -14.26 0.39 -1.68
N PHE A 306 -14.86 -0.35 -0.74
CA PHE A 306 -16.21 -0.04 -0.23
C PHE A 306 -16.28 1.30 0.52
N LYS A 307 -15.29 1.64 1.36
CA LYS A 307 -15.20 2.93 2.06
C LYS A 307 -15.15 4.08 1.08
N LEU A 308 -14.32 3.96 0.03
CA LEU A 308 -14.22 4.96 -1.03
C LEU A 308 -15.52 5.06 -1.84
N ALA A 309 -16.14 3.93 -2.21
CA ALA A 309 -17.41 3.93 -2.91
C ALA A 309 -18.51 4.64 -2.10
N ARG A 310 -18.59 4.38 -0.79
CA ARG A 310 -19.54 5.02 0.12
C ARG A 310 -19.25 6.51 0.30
N LEU A 311 -17.99 6.90 0.38
CA LEU A 311 -17.59 8.31 0.42
C LEU A 311 -17.99 9.05 -0.86
N ASN A 312 -17.74 8.45 -2.03
CA ASN A 312 -18.13 9.02 -3.31
C ASN A 312 -19.65 9.21 -3.39
N ALA A 313 -20.43 8.21 -2.98
CA ALA A 313 -21.89 8.28 -2.92
C ALA A 313 -22.40 9.44 -2.06
N TYR A 314 -21.80 9.62 -0.89
CA TYR A 314 -22.12 10.75 -0.03
C TYR A 314 -21.77 12.09 -0.72
N MET A 315 -20.62 12.17 -1.40
CA MET A 315 -20.15 13.38 -2.07
C MET A 315 -20.93 13.77 -3.34
N GLU A 316 -21.55 12.81 -4.01
CA GLU A 316 -22.44 13.05 -5.16
C GLU A 316 -23.79 13.65 -4.74
N THR A 317 -24.31 13.22 -3.58
CA THR A 317 -25.63 13.62 -3.07
C THR A 317 -25.60 14.81 -2.12
N ASN A 318 -24.42 15.19 -1.61
CA ASN A 318 -24.24 16.30 -0.69
C ASN A 318 -23.32 17.37 -1.29
N SER A 319 -23.61 18.63 -1.02
CA SER A 319 -22.83 19.77 -1.54
C SER A 319 -22.02 20.53 -0.47
N ASP A 320 -22.18 20.17 0.80
CA ASP A 320 -21.60 20.89 1.94
C ASP A 320 -20.27 20.28 2.41
N TRP A 321 -19.37 20.04 1.46
CA TRP A 321 -18.04 19.51 1.71
C TRP A 321 -16.98 20.16 0.82
N ALA A 322 -15.74 20.18 1.32
CA ALA A 322 -14.56 20.64 0.61
C ALA A 322 -13.37 19.70 0.85
N LEU A 323 -12.68 19.31 -0.22
CA LEU A 323 -11.44 18.54 -0.18
C LEU A 323 -10.26 19.39 -0.65
N VAL A 324 -9.18 19.41 0.12
CA VAL A 324 -7.88 19.96 -0.29
C VAL A 324 -6.95 18.79 -0.59
N LEU A 325 -6.64 18.58 -1.85
CA LEU A 325 -5.69 17.57 -2.31
C LEU A 325 -4.31 18.23 -2.46
N ASP A 326 -3.44 18.01 -1.47
CA ASP A 326 -2.12 18.61 -1.42
C ASP A 326 -1.07 17.73 -2.12
N ASN A 327 -0.25 18.36 -2.96
CA ASN A 327 0.84 17.74 -3.70
C ASN A 327 0.34 16.56 -4.56
N VAL A 328 -0.62 16.83 -5.45
CA VAL A 328 -1.10 15.88 -6.46
C VAL A 328 -0.06 15.80 -7.59
N ASP A 329 0.27 14.57 -8.01
CA ASP A 329 1.09 14.34 -9.20
C ASP A 329 0.27 14.60 -10.47
N ASP A 330 0.88 15.23 -11.48
CA ASP A 330 0.16 15.67 -12.68
C ASP A 330 -0.58 14.53 -13.40
N GLU A 331 -0.03 13.32 -13.37
CA GLU A 331 -0.63 12.11 -13.96
C GLU A 331 -1.95 11.70 -13.29
N MET A 332 -2.16 12.09 -12.03
CA MET A 332 -3.38 11.79 -11.26
C MET A 332 -4.51 12.81 -11.51
N LEU A 333 -4.20 13.98 -12.07
CA LEU A 333 -5.16 15.08 -12.23
C LEU A 333 -6.34 14.74 -13.15
N PRO A 334 -6.17 14.24 -14.40
CA PRO A 334 -7.29 13.97 -15.30
C PRO A 334 -8.32 13.03 -14.67
N ILE A 335 -7.83 12.15 -13.83
CA ILE A 335 -8.58 11.09 -13.20
C ILE A 335 -9.39 11.62 -12.02
N LEU A 336 -8.73 12.32 -11.09
CA LEU A 336 -9.39 12.91 -9.92
C LEU A 336 -10.54 13.84 -10.37
N LEU A 337 -10.38 14.47 -11.53
CA LEU A 337 -11.32 15.42 -12.11
C LEU A 337 -12.43 14.76 -12.92
N SER A 338 -12.17 13.62 -13.56
CA SER A 338 -13.20 12.87 -14.29
C SER A 338 -14.36 12.43 -13.38
N ASN A 339 -14.05 12.06 -12.13
CA ASN A 339 -15.03 11.71 -11.09
C ASN A 339 -15.76 12.92 -10.50
N ALA A 340 -15.17 14.11 -10.61
CA ALA A 340 -15.66 15.32 -9.98
C ALA A 340 -16.87 15.91 -10.76
N SER A 341 -17.01 15.59 -12.05
CA SER A 341 -18.09 16.10 -12.91
C SER A 341 -19.54 15.80 -12.44
N ARG A 342 -19.74 14.85 -11.51
CA ARG A 342 -21.05 14.49 -10.92
C ARG A 342 -21.19 14.90 -9.44
N GLN A 343 -20.19 15.55 -8.87
CA GLN A 343 -20.13 15.94 -7.46
C GLN A 343 -20.70 17.34 -7.23
N GLN A 344 -21.22 17.62 -6.02
CA GLN A 344 -21.81 18.94 -5.69
C GLN A 344 -20.97 19.74 -4.68
N GLY A 345 -19.71 19.37 -4.43
CA GLY A 345 -18.84 19.98 -3.42
C GLY A 345 -17.77 20.92 -3.96
N LEU A 346 -16.60 20.92 -3.32
CA LEU A 346 -15.46 21.77 -3.68
C LEU A 346 -14.17 20.95 -3.59
N ILE A 347 -13.34 21.01 -4.65
CA ILE A 347 -12.02 20.38 -4.65
C ILE A 347 -10.97 21.45 -4.93
N VAL A 348 -9.96 21.54 -4.06
CA VAL A 348 -8.77 22.36 -4.27
C VAL A 348 -7.59 21.44 -4.45
N VAL A 349 -6.85 21.63 -5.52
CA VAL A 349 -5.66 20.83 -5.82
C VAL A 349 -4.43 21.72 -5.76
N THR A 350 -3.40 21.28 -5.05
CA THR A 350 -2.05 21.84 -5.20
C THR A 350 -1.19 20.85 -5.99
N ALA A 351 -0.54 21.33 -7.04
CA ALA A 351 0.34 20.51 -7.89
C ALA A 351 1.65 21.25 -8.18
N ARG A 352 2.70 20.50 -8.53
CA ARG A 352 4.05 21.05 -8.72
C ARG A 352 4.22 21.65 -10.10
N ASP A 353 3.87 20.90 -11.13
CA ASP A 353 3.94 21.33 -12.51
C ASP A 353 2.52 21.68 -13.00
N GLY A 354 2.42 22.70 -13.85
CA GLY A 354 1.13 23.24 -14.34
C GLY A 354 0.90 22.92 -15.82
N THR A 355 1.68 21.99 -16.36
CA THR A 355 1.85 21.79 -17.80
C THR A 355 0.76 20.96 -18.45
N ASP A 356 -0.11 20.29 -17.68
CA ASP A 356 -1.17 19.51 -18.30
C ASP A 356 -2.35 20.39 -18.77
N THR A 357 -2.58 20.32 -20.08
CA THR A 357 -3.64 21.01 -20.83
C THR A 357 -5.03 20.40 -20.60
N SER A 358 -5.13 19.25 -19.93
CA SER A 358 -6.38 18.51 -19.67
C SER A 358 -7.40 19.24 -18.77
N LEU A 359 -7.02 20.27 -18.02
CA LEU A 359 -7.91 21.03 -17.11
C LEU A 359 -8.72 22.16 -17.80
N HIS A 360 -9.21 21.96 -19.02
CA HIS A 360 -10.04 22.98 -19.70
C HIS A 360 -11.38 23.13 -18.96
N GLY A 361 -11.62 24.30 -18.34
CA GLY A 361 -12.86 24.61 -17.59
C GLY A 361 -12.70 24.88 -16.09
N LEU A 362 -11.48 24.78 -15.54
CA LEU A 362 -11.18 24.97 -14.11
C LEU A 362 -10.53 26.32 -13.79
N LEU A 363 -10.72 26.82 -12.56
CA LEU A 363 -10.03 28.02 -12.06
C LEU A 363 -8.57 27.67 -11.75
N ARG A 364 -7.64 28.21 -12.54
CA ARG A 364 -6.20 27.95 -12.38
C ARG A 364 -5.48 29.16 -11.78
N PHE A 365 -4.66 28.92 -10.77
CA PHE A 365 -3.78 29.89 -10.13
C PHE A 365 -2.33 29.45 -10.33
N ILE A 366 -1.56 30.25 -11.05
CA ILE A 366 -0.10 30.09 -11.11
C ILE A 366 0.49 31.09 -10.13
N LEU A 367 0.99 30.59 -9.01
CA LEU A 367 1.56 31.43 -7.96
C LEU A 367 2.98 31.85 -8.34
N GLU A 368 3.17 33.16 -8.44
CA GLU A 368 4.48 33.82 -8.58
C GLU A 368 5.08 34.11 -7.20
N PRO A 369 6.38 34.48 -7.08
CA PRO A 369 6.93 34.99 -5.82
C PRO A 369 6.13 36.18 -5.27
N PHE A 370 6.29 36.47 -3.98
CA PHE A 370 5.62 37.64 -3.40
C PHE A 370 6.01 38.94 -4.10
N THR A 371 5.10 39.90 -4.04
CA THR A 371 5.47 41.29 -4.27
C THR A 371 6.43 41.76 -3.18
N GLU A 372 7.21 42.82 -3.45
CA GLU A 372 8.14 43.35 -2.45
C GLU A 372 7.43 43.77 -1.16
N ASP A 373 6.23 44.35 -1.27
CA ASP A 373 5.49 44.81 -0.11
C ASP A 373 4.94 43.64 0.74
N GLU A 374 4.45 42.57 0.11
CA GLU A 374 4.06 41.33 0.81
C GLU A 374 5.28 40.68 1.49
N ALA A 375 6.43 40.64 0.81
CA ALA A 375 7.67 40.10 1.34
C ALA A 375 8.18 40.89 2.56
N VAL A 376 8.17 42.22 2.48
CA VAL A 376 8.54 43.11 3.59
C VAL A 376 7.55 42.92 4.76
N GLN A 377 6.26 42.85 4.47
CA GLN A 377 5.23 42.62 5.48
C GLN A 377 5.45 41.30 6.21
N LEU A 378 5.73 40.20 5.49
CA LEU A 378 6.05 38.90 6.10
C LEU A 378 7.24 39.01 7.05
N ILE A 379 8.37 39.58 6.59
CA ILE A 379 9.58 39.71 7.40
C ILE A 379 9.28 40.47 8.70
N LEU A 380 8.66 41.64 8.60
CA LEU A 380 8.39 42.50 9.76
C LEU A 380 7.34 41.91 10.71
N SER A 381 6.35 41.18 10.19
CA SER A 381 5.33 40.52 11.00
C SER A 381 5.92 39.42 11.91
N ILE A 382 6.95 38.72 11.44
CA ILE A 382 7.61 37.66 12.18
C ILE A 382 8.64 38.24 13.15
N THR A 383 9.45 39.21 12.72
CA THR A 383 10.54 39.79 13.53
C THR A 383 10.06 40.79 14.58
N GLY A 384 8.88 41.40 14.38
CA GLY A 384 8.34 42.44 15.28
C GLY A 384 9.06 43.79 15.17
N HIS A 385 9.83 44.02 14.10
CA HIS A 385 10.48 45.31 13.85
C HIS A 385 9.51 46.27 13.13
N HIS A 386 9.52 47.56 13.50
CA HIS A 386 8.53 48.52 13.01
C HIS A 386 9.11 49.86 12.54
N ASP A 387 10.40 50.12 12.75
CA ASP A 387 11.03 51.39 12.39
C ASP A 387 11.32 51.51 10.87
N HIS A 388 11.65 52.73 10.43
CA HIS A 388 11.89 53.01 9.02
C HIS A 388 13.13 52.29 8.50
N ASP A 389 14.18 52.21 9.32
CA ASP A 389 15.42 51.51 8.97
C ASP A 389 15.21 50.01 8.79
N ALA A 390 14.38 49.36 9.62
CA ALA A 390 14.00 47.97 9.44
C ALA A 390 13.20 47.75 8.15
N LYS A 391 12.31 48.67 7.76
CA LYS A 391 11.58 48.57 6.49
C LYS A 391 12.53 48.60 5.28
N VAL A 392 13.55 49.45 5.31
CA VAL A 392 14.56 49.54 4.25
C VAL A 392 15.36 48.24 4.19
N ALA A 393 15.89 47.78 5.33
CA ALA A 393 16.66 46.54 5.39
C ALA A 393 15.82 45.29 5.01
N ALA A 394 14.55 45.24 5.41
CA ALA A 394 13.63 44.18 5.02
C ALA A 394 13.39 44.15 3.50
N ARG A 395 13.32 45.32 2.84
CA ARG A 395 13.19 45.39 1.38
C ARG A 395 14.43 44.86 0.68
N GLU A 396 15.63 45.21 1.17
CA GLU A 396 16.88 44.66 0.63
C GLU A 396 16.95 43.13 0.78
N ILE A 397 16.52 42.59 1.94
CA ILE A 397 16.40 41.14 2.16
C ILE A 397 15.38 40.53 1.19
N ALA A 398 14.21 41.14 1.02
CA ALA A 398 13.16 40.67 0.10
C ALA A 398 13.72 40.52 -1.32
N THR A 399 14.39 41.56 -1.83
CA THR A 399 15.02 41.54 -3.16
C THR A 399 16.11 40.49 -3.26
N ARG A 400 16.96 40.36 -2.22
CA ARG A 400 18.08 39.41 -2.18
C ARG A 400 17.63 37.95 -2.25
N PHE A 401 16.52 37.64 -1.59
CA PHE A 401 15.90 36.30 -1.55
C PHE A 401 14.75 36.18 -2.56
N HIS A 402 14.71 37.07 -3.56
CA HIS A 402 13.79 37.04 -4.70
C HIS A 402 12.31 36.91 -4.30
N CYS A 403 11.96 37.44 -3.14
CA CYS A 403 10.60 37.44 -2.59
C CYS A 403 9.97 36.04 -2.45
N PHE A 404 10.79 34.99 -2.30
CA PHE A 404 10.29 33.63 -2.11
C PHE A 404 9.76 33.42 -0.69
N PRO A 405 8.46 33.07 -0.51
CA PRO A 405 7.83 33.02 0.80
C PRO A 405 8.53 32.09 1.80
N LEU A 406 8.85 30.85 1.41
CA LEU A 406 9.52 29.90 2.31
C LEU A 406 10.92 30.39 2.73
N ALA A 407 11.70 30.90 1.78
CA ALA A 407 13.04 31.42 2.08
C ALA A 407 12.97 32.60 3.06
N LEU A 408 12.04 33.54 2.82
CA LEU A 408 11.83 34.69 3.70
C LEU A 408 11.29 34.29 5.08
N GLY A 409 10.42 33.29 5.15
CA GLY A 409 9.97 32.70 6.42
C GLY A 409 11.16 32.20 7.25
N HIS A 410 12.08 31.45 6.64
CA HIS A 410 13.32 31.01 7.30
C HIS A 410 14.21 32.18 7.73
N VAL A 411 14.36 33.21 6.88
CA VAL A 411 15.15 34.41 7.21
C VAL A 411 14.58 35.12 8.43
N ALA A 412 13.28 35.40 8.42
CA ALA A 412 12.60 36.13 9.47
C ALA A 412 12.57 35.33 10.78
N ALA A 413 12.32 34.02 10.71
CA ALA A 413 12.40 33.11 11.84
C ALA A 413 13.81 33.07 12.44
N HIS A 414 14.86 33.01 11.60
CA HIS A 414 16.25 33.05 12.06
C HIS A 414 16.59 34.39 12.75
N ILE A 415 16.16 35.51 12.17
CA ILE A 415 16.36 36.85 12.76
C ILE A 415 15.69 36.93 14.14
N LYS A 416 14.43 36.52 14.24
CA LYS A 416 13.67 36.50 15.49
C LYS A 416 14.34 35.65 16.57
N GLU A 417 14.72 34.42 16.21
CA GLU A 417 15.31 33.45 17.14
C GLU A 417 16.73 33.83 17.58
N THR A 418 17.52 34.47 16.72
CA THR A 418 18.90 34.88 17.06
C THR A 418 18.99 36.28 17.65
N GLY A 419 17.92 37.07 17.58
CA GLY A 419 17.91 38.48 17.98
C GLY A 419 18.84 39.38 17.16
N VAL A 420 19.25 38.93 15.97
CA VAL A 420 20.19 39.65 15.11
C VAL A 420 19.45 40.71 14.31
N ASP A 421 20.01 41.91 14.21
CA ASP A 421 19.40 42.97 13.39
C ASP A 421 19.39 42.64 11.87
N LEU A 422 18.39 43.16 11.15
CA LEU A 422 18.20 42.93 9.71
C LEU A 422 19.45 43.32 8.88
N ARG A 423 20.14 44.42 9.24
CA ARG A 423 21.37 44.84 8.53
C ARG A 423 22.55 43.92 8.81
N GLN A 424 22.63 43.43 10.04
CA GLN A 424 23.65 42.45 10.41
C GLN A 424 23.41 41.11 9.72
N PHE A 425 22.14 40.71 9.53
CA PHE A 425 21.80 39.53 8.74
C PHE A 425 22.29 39.64 7.30
N LEU A 426 22.02 40.76 6.62
CA LEU A 426 22.51 41.02 5.26
C LEU A 426 24.05 40.92 5.17
N SER A 427 24.75 41.53 6.13
CA SER A 427 26.21 41.47 6.20
C SER A 427 26.75 40.03 6.32
N ASP A 428 26.03 39.16 7.04
CA ASP A 428 26.45 37.77 7.20
C ASP A 428 26.14 36.92 5.96
N VAL A 429 25.08 37.25 5.22
CA VAL A 429 24.80 36.67 3.90
C VAL A 429 25.89 37.02 2.88
N GLU A 430 26.42 38.25 2.90
CA GLU A 430 27.52 38.66 2.02
C GLU A 430 28.83 37.92 2.33
N ARG A 431 29.05 37.55 3.59
CA ARG A 431 30.24 36.81 4.04
C ARG A 431 30.16 35.31 3.80
N LEU A 432 29.02 34.78 3.34
CA LEU A 432 28.86 33.35 3.04
C LEU A 432 29.65 32.98 1.77
N PRO A 433 30.58 32.01 1.84
CA PRO A 433 31.31 31.57 0.65
C PRO A 433 30.37 30.86 -0.34
N PRO A 434 30.58 30.99 -1.66
CA PRO A 434 29.76 30.34 -2.68
C PRO A 434 29.77 28.81 -2.55
N ASN A 435 28.60 28.17 -2.67
CA ASN A 435 28.49 26.71 -2.60
C ASN A 435 28.88 26.07 -3.94
N LYS A 436 30.18 25.83 -4.16
CA LYS A 436 30.70 25.28 -5.43
C LYS A 436 30.23 23.85 -5.77
N LYS A 437 29.67 23.12 -4.79
CA LYS A 437 29.22 21.72 -4.96
C LYS A 437 27.68 21.57 -5.02
N PHE A 438 26.92 22.64 -4.82
CA PHE A 438 25.47 22.61 -5.00
C PHE A 438 25.14 22.64 -6.50
N GLN A 439 24.78 21.48 -7.06
CA GLN A 439 24.52 21.33 -8.50
C GLN A 439 23.02 21.24 -8.84
N LEU A 440 22.15 21.04 -7.85
CA LEU A 440 20.69 20.88 -8.03
C LEU A 440 19.97 22.23 -7.96
N ASN A 441 18.96 22.43 -8.83
CA ASN A 441 18.17 23.68 -8.95
C ASN A 441 19.02 24.95 -8.93
N GLN A 442 19.84 25.17 -9.98
CA GLN A 442 20.62 26.41 -10.16
C GLN A 442 19.75 27.67 -10.40
N ASP A 443 18.43 27.52 -10.33
CA ASP A 443 17.48 28.60 -10.41
C ASP A 443 17.60 29.57 -9.21
N ARG A 444 16.84 30.66 -9.26
CA ARG A 444 16.86 31.70 -8.23
C ARG A 444 16.41 31.17 -6.86
N TYR A 445 15.48 30.22 -6.82
CA TYR A 445 14.90 29.69 -5.60
C TYR A 445 15.87 28.78 -4.83
N GLY A 446 16.51 27.84 -5.52
CA GLY A 446 17.51 26.95 -4.92
C GLY A 446 18.67 27.72 -4.31
N LYS A 447 19.12 28.80 -4.95
CA LYS A 447 20.16 29.70 -4.43
C LYS A 447 19.72 30.45 -3.17
N SER A 448 18.50 30.98 -3.14
CA SER A 448 17.96 31.67 -1.95
C SER A 448 17.83 30.70 -0.77
N MET A 449 17.34 29.49 -1.00
CA MET A 449 17.23 28.45 0.03
C MET A 449 18.61 27.98 0.53
N ASP A 450 19.58 27.74 -0.37
CA ASP A 450 20.95 27.36 0.02
C ASP A 450 21.57 28.39 0.99
N GLN A 451 21.43 29.68 0.67
CA GLN A 451 22.01 30.76 1.48
C GLN A 451 21.43 30.81 2.89
N VAL A 452 20.10 30.79 3.02
CA VAL A 452 19.44 30.89 4.34
C VAL A 452 19.70 29.65 5.18
N ILE A 453 19.57 28.44 4.62
CA ILE A 453 19.79 27.20 5.37
C ILE A 453 21.26 27.09 5.81
N ARG A 454 22.23 27.43 4.94
CA ARG A 454 23.65 27.43 5.33
C ARG A 454 23.96 28.47 6.39
N LEU A 455 23.28 29.62 6.40
CA LEU A 455 23.45 30.62 7.45
C LEU A 455 22.92 30.12 8.79
N ILE A 456 21.71 29.56 8.80
CA ILE A 456 21.09 28.92 9.97
C ILE A 456 22.03 27.84 10.52
N PHE A 457 22.63 27.04 9.64
CA PHE A 457 23.54 25.97 10.00
C PHE A 457 24.91 26.48 10.51
N ARG A 458 25.43 27.60 9.99
CA ARG A 458 26.77 28.14 10.34
C ARG A 458 26.83 28.90 11.66
N ARG A 459 25.75 29.57 12.07
CA ARG A 459 25.75 30.53 13.18
C ARG A 459 25.69 29.92 14.59
N ARG A 460 25.58 28.59 14.74
CA ARG A 460 25.72 27.92 16.05
C ARG A 460 26.94 27.00 16.06
N ARG A 461 28.00 27.47 16.72
CA ARG A 461 28.99 26.61 17.37
C ARG A 461 28.39 26.16 18.71
N PHE A 462 28.02 24.88 18.79
CA PHE A 462 27.72 24.10 20.00
C PHE A 462 26.38 24.35 20.74
N ASP A 463 25.32 23.72 20.24
CA ASP A 463 24.62 22.61 20.91
C ASP A 463 24.56 21.50 19.85
N THR A 464 25.25 20.36 20.01
CA THR A 464 25.35 19.33 18.95
C THR A 464 24.00 18.62 18.67
N GLY A 465 23.12 18.55 19.67
CA GLY A 465 21.85 17.80 19.58
C GLY A 465 20.89 18.22 18.45
N PRO A 466 20.45 19.50 18.35
CA PRO A 466 19.48 19.91 17.33
C PRO A 466 19.97 19.70 15.89
N GLN A 467 21.25 19.91 15.62
CA GLN A 467 21.83 19.78 14.28
C GLN A 467 21.91 18.33 13.84
N ASP A 468 22.36 17.44 14.73
CA ASP A 468 22.46 16.00 14.42
C ASP A 468 21.08 15.39 14.17
N ILE A 469 20.08 15.74 14.99
CA ILE A 469 18.70 15.29 14.77
C ILE A 469 18.15 15.84 13.45
N LEU A 470 18.33 17.13 13.15
CA LEU A 470 17.86 17.74 11.90
C LEU A 470 18.50 17.08 10.67
N LEU A 471 19.80 16.79 10.76
CA LEU A 471 20.54 16.09 9.72
C LEU A 471 20.07 14.65 9.53
N ILE A 472 19.76 13.94 10.61
CA ILE A 472 19.19 12.58 10.56
C ILE A 472 17.78 12.60 9.95
N MET A 473 16.92 13.53 10.40
CA MET A 473 15.58 13.73 9.85
C MET A 473 15.62 14.00 8.34
N SER A 474 16.69 14.63 7.85
CA SER A 474 16.84 14.86 6.42
C SER A 474 16.89 13.56 5.60
N TYR A 475 17.16 12.38 6.17
CA TYR A 475 17.14 11.10 5.43
C TYR A 475 15.86 10.28 5.63
N LEU A 476 14.88 10.80 6.38
CA LEU A 476 13.60 10.14 6.62
C LEU A 476 12.55 10.53 5.57
N ASP A 477 11.34 10.02 5.76
CA ASP A 477 10.16 10.45 5.00
C ASP A 477 9.93 11.98 5.20
N PRO A 478 9.72 12.77 4.14
CA PRO A 478 9.60 14.21 4.27
C PRO A 478 8.28 14.68 4.87
N ASP A 479 7.22 13.90 4.70
CA ASP A 479 5.84 14.36 4.87
C ASP A 479 5.25 13.95 6.22
N PHE A 480 5.78 12.89 6.84
CA PHE A 480 5.29 12.38 8.12
C PHE A 480 6.37 11.65 8.94
N ILE A 481 7.02 12.37 9.87
CA ILE A 481 8.01 11.84 10.81
C ILE A 481 7.38 11.79 12.20
N GLN A 482 7.05 10.60 12.71
CA GLN A 482 6.49 10.49 14.07
C GLN A 482 7.52 10.88 15.13
N ARG A 483 7.03 11.48 16.22
CA ARG A 483 7.84 11.86 17.38
C ARG A 483 8.59 10.68 17.97
N SER A 484 7.97 9.51 18.04
CA SER A 484 8.53 8.26 18.53
C SER A 484 9.81 7.87 17.76
N VAL A 485 9.85 8.06 16.45
CA VAL A 485 11.05 7.85 15.62
C VAL A 485 12.16 8.87 15.96
N ILE A 486 11.78 10.13 16.21
CA ILE A 486 12.72 11.20 16.61
C ILE A 486 13.30 10.90 18.01
N GLU A 487 12.50 10.35 18.92
CA GLU A 487 12.94 9.95 20.26
C GLU A 487 13.96 8.81 20.20
N ASP A 488 13.78 7.83 19.30
CA ASP A 488 14.75 6.76 19.09
C ASP A 488 16.06 7.29 18.50
N ILE A 489 15.98 8.22 17.55
CA ILE A 489 17.14 8.92 17.01
C ILE A 489 17.89 9.66 18.13
N ALA A 490 17.17 10.40 18.97
CA ALA A 490 17.75 11.12 20.09
C ALA A 490 18.37 10.18 21.12
N ARG A 491 17.80 8.99 21.34
CA ARG A 491 18.38 7.95 22.20
C ARG A 491 19.72 7.47 21.66
N VAL A 492 19.81 7.17 20.36
CA VAL A 492 21.07 6.77 19.71
C VAL A 492 22.12 7.88 19.74
N GLN A 493 21.69 9.16 19.67
CA GLN A 493 22.58 10.33 19.81
C GLN A 493 22.97 10.66 21.26
N GLY A 494 22.37 10.02 22.27
CA GLY A 494 22.57 10.40 23.68
C GLY A 494 21.94 11.75 24.06
N THR A 495 20.95 12.23 23.30
CA THR A 495 20.26 13.52 23.49
C THR A 495 18.78 13.39 23.87
N SER A 496 18.33 12.18 24.23
CA SER A 496 16.91 11.85 24.54
C SER A 496 16.26 12.75 25.59
N LYS A 497 17.01 13.29 26.56
CA LYS A 497 16.50 14.20 27.60
C LYS A 497 16.14 15.61 27.09
N HIS A 498 16.46 15.93 25.84
CA HIS A 498 16.30 17.28 25.27
C HIS A 498 15.39 17.32 24.04
N VAL A 499 14.69 16.23 23.70
CA VAL A 499 13.87 16.12 22.48
C VAL A 499 12.84 17.27 22.38
N ASP A 500 12.11 17.57 23.45
CA ASP A 500 11.14 18.68 23.46
C ASP A 500 11.79 20.03 23.15
N SER A 501 12.92 20.33 23.80
CA SER A 501 13.64 21.57 23.57
C SER A 501 14.21 21.66 22.14
N ILE A 502 14.63 20.52 21.58
CA ILE A 502 15.13 20.44 20.22
C ILE A 502 14.00 20.69 19.21
N LEU A 503 12.88 19.98 19.34
CA LEU A 503 11.72 20.12 18.47
C LEU A 503 11.17 21.55 18.52
N GLU A 504 11.08 22.15 19.71
CA GLU A 504 10.63 23.54 19.86
C GLU A 504 11.58 24.52 19.14
N LYS A 505 12.90 24.37 19.29
CA LYS A 505 13.89 25.19 18.56
C LYS A 505 13.76 25.04 17.04
N LEU A 506 13.57 23.81 16.54
CA LEU A 506 13.43 23.55 15.10
C LEU A 506 12.12 24.14 14.54
N ARG A 507 11.04 24.11 15.32
CA ARG A 507 9.76 24.75 14.98
C ARG A 507 9.88 26.27 14.94
N GLN A 508 10.53 26.87 15.94
CA GLN A 508 10.74 28.32 16.01
C GLN A 508 11.55 28.85 14.82
N GLN A 509 12.43 28.04 14.24
CA GLN A 509 13.19 28.36 13.03
C GLN A 509 12.47 28.00 11.72
N SER A 510 11.21 27.55 11.80
CA SER A 510 10.41 27.09 10.66
C SER A 510 11.05 25.95 9.86
N LEU A 511 11.94 25.15 10.48
CA LEU A 511 12.64 24.03 9.82
C LEU A 511 11.79 22.76 9.78
N ILE A 512 10.86 22.62 10.73
CA ILE A 512 9.89 21.53 10.81
C ILE A 512 8.49 22.09 11.09
N ILE A 513 7.47 21.39 10.60
CA ILE A 513 6.07 21.77 10.72
C ILE A 513 5.33 20.62 11.44
N PRO A 514 4.58 20.89 12.53
CA PRO A 514 3.79 19.85 13.19
C PRO A 514 2.64 19.40 12.29
N VAL A 515 2.39 18.09 12.26
CA VAL A 515 1.30 17.46 11.54
C VAL A 515 0.26 16.98 12.55
N ASN A 516 -1.01 17.37 12.37
CA ASN A 516 -2.10 16.88 13.20
C ASN A 516 -2.48 15.46 12.78
N CYS A 517 -2.19 14.46 13.61
CA CYS A 517 -2.72 13.11 13.47
C CYS A 517 -3.41 12.66 14.77
N HIS A 518 -4.74 12.71 14.78
CA HIS A 518 -5.53 12.39 15.98
C HIS A 518 -5.42 10.92 16.44
N GLU A 519 -4.95 10.00 15.59
CA GLU A 519 -4.83 8.56 15.89
C GLU A 519 -3.37 8.06 16.01
N GLN A 520 -2.37 8.82 15.58
CA GLN A 520 -0.97 8.34 15.44
C GLN A 520 0.07 9.11 16.26
N GLY A 521 -0.36 9.92 17.23
CA GLY A 521 0.54 10.68 18.12
C GLY A 521 0.99 12.03 17.55
N GLU A 522 2.12 12.56 18.02
CA GLU A 522 2.69 13.81 17.50
C GLU A 522 3.62 13.50 16.32
N ALA A 523 3.50 14.24 15.21
CA ALA A 523 4.32 14.04 14.01
C ALA A 523 4.77 15.36 13.39
N TYR A 524 5.80 15.29 12.54
CA TYR A 524 6.48 16.44 11.96
C TYR A 524 6.74 16.25 10.46
N ARG A 525 6.70 17.35 9.72
CA ARG A 525 7.06 17.45 8.30
C ARG A 525 8.30 18.33 8.15
N MET A 526 9.17 18.00 7.20
CA MET A 526 10.27 18.88 6.78
C MET A 526 10.24 19.05 5.27
N HIS A 527 10.36 20.30 4.82
CA HIS A 527 10.26 20.62 3.40
C HIS A 527 11.39 19.96 2.60
N ARG A 528 11.06 19.33 1.45
CA ARG A 528 12.00 18.53 0.64
C ARG A 528 13.28 19.29 0.25
N ILE A 529 13.18 20.56 -0.17
CA ILE A 529 14.37 21.36 -0.50
C ILE A 529 15.29 21.60 0.71
N THR A 530 14.72 21.71 1.92
CA THR A 530 15.49 21.86 3.16
C THR A 530 16.27 20.57 3.44
N MET A 531 15.63 19.41 3.28
CA MET A 531 16.32 18.11 3.37
C MET A 531 17.46 18.00 2.36
N GLU A 532 17.22 18.35 1.09
CA GLU A 532 18.24 18.30 0.03
C GLU A 532 19.45 19.18 0.33
N ILE A 533 19.23 20.42 0.79
CA ILE A 533 20.32 21.33 1.15
C ILE A 533 21.11 20.79 2.34
N LEU A 534 20.43 20.29 3.39
CA LEU A 534 21.07 19.69 4.55
C LEU A 534 21.95 18.49 4.16
N ARG A 535 21.46 17.61 3.30
CA ARG A 535 22.24 16.49 2.73
C ARG A 535 23.46 17.01 1.94
N SER A 536 23.31 18.08 1.16
CA SER A 536 24.42 18.67 0.40
C SER A 536 25.53 19.24 1.30
N ILE A 537 25.17 19.79 2.46
CA ILE A 537 26.11 20.28 3.47
C ILE A 537 26.94 19.09 4.02
N GLN A 538 26.30 17.95 4.27
CA GLN A 538 26.98 16.75 4.75
C GLN A 538 27.92 16.11 3.73
N GLN A 539 27.61 16.16 2.44
CA GLN A 539 28.51 15.64 1.39
C GLN A 539 29.89 16.32 1.43
N GLN A 540 30.02 17.47 2.10
CA GLN A 540 31.30 18.15 2.30
C GLN A 540 32.11 17.57 3.48
N GLN A 541 31.50 16.77 4.36
CA GLN A 541 32.09 16.21 5.58
C GLN A 541 31.92 14.68 5.63
N GLN A 542 32.73 13.95 4.86
CA GLN A 542 32.58 12.51 4.62
C GLN A 542 32.53 11.65 5.91
N LEU A 543 33.37 11.93 6.90
CA LEU A 543 33.39 11.20 8.19
C LEU A 543 32.08 11.39 8.99
N ALA A 544 31.57 12.63 9.05
CA ALA A 544 30.33 12.95 9.77
C ALA A 544 29.10 12.32 9.09
N ARG A 545 29.13 12.23 7.76
CA ARG A 545 28.04 11.63 6.97
C ARG A 545 27.85 10.14 7.24
N SER A 546 28.94 9.35 7.24
CA SER A 546 28.87 7.91 7.51
C SER A 546 28.31 7.61 8.90
N GLN A 547 28.77 8.38 9.90
CA GLN A 547 28.27 8.25 11.27
C GLN A 547 26.78 8.55 11.38
N ILE A 548 26.30 9.59 10.68
CA ILE A 548 24.88 9.96 10.66
C ILE A 548 24.03 8.89 9.97
N LEU A 549 24.48 8.34 8.83
CA LEU A 549 23.79 7.24 8.16
C LEU A 549 23.69 5.99 9.06
N GLY A 550 24.78 5.63 9.75
CA GLY A 550 24.79 4.54 10.72
C GLY A 550 23.89 4.80 11.93
N ASN A 551 23.75 6.06 12.36
CA ASN A 551 22.85 6.44 13.44
C ASN A 551 21.38 6.38 13.06
N VAL A 552 21.03 6.83 11.85
CA VAL A 552 19.66 6.69 11.29
C VAL A 552 19.28 5.22 11.32
N LEU A 553 20.16 4.38 10.77
CA LEU A 553 19.89 2.97 10.64
C LEU A 553 19.83 2.26 12.00
N ARG A 554 20.72 2.56 12.95
CA ARG A 554 20.62 2.05 14.32
C ARG A 554 19.33 2.46 15.01
N ALA A 555 18.87 3.70 14.83
CA ALA A 555 17.62 4.17 15.41
C ALA A 555 16.40 3.43 14.82
N LEU A 556 16.37 3.24 13.50
CA LEU A 556 15.30 2.51 12.83
C LEU A 556 15.34 1.01 13.13
N LEU A 557 16.54 0.42 13.31
CA LEU A 557 16.73 -1.02 13.55
C LEU A 557 16.70 -1.44 15.02
N GLN A 558 16.91 -0.53 15.98
CA GLN A 558 16.84 -0.85 17.42
C GLN A 558 15.49 -1.46 17.81
N ARG A 559 14.41 -0.99 17.18
CA ARG A 559 13.07 -1.54 17.36
C ARG A 559 12.94 -2.98 16.88
N PHE A 560 13.69 -3.36 15.85
CA PHE A 560 13.70 -4.71 15.30
C PHE A 560 14.46 -5.73 16.18
N ALA A 561 15.51 -5.31 16.87
CA ALA A 561 16.36 -6.20 17.67
C ALA A 561 15.60 -6.85 18.85
N GLY A 562 14.53 -6.23 19.32
CA GLY A 562 13.67 -6.75 20.39
C GLY A 562 12.48 -7.60 19.93
N LEU A 563 12.25 -7.76 18.62
CA LEU A 563 11.08 -8.47 18.09
C LEU A 563 11.35 -9.98 18.07
N LEU A 564 10.86 -10.64 19.10
CA LEU A 564 11.03 -12.07 19.39
C LEU A 564 10.21 -13.00 18.47
N SER A 565 9.46 -12.47 17.49
CA SER A 565 8.71 -13.29 16.52
C SER A 565 8.38 -12.52 15.23
N MET A 566 8.21 -13.24 14.11
CA MET A 566 7.66 -12.70 12.85
C MET A 566 6.30 -11.99 13.02
N PHE A 567 5.56 -12.25 14.11
CA PHE A 567 4.21 -11.73 14.33
C PHE A 567 4.17 -10.34 14.96
N ASP A 568 5.25 -9.90 15.60
CA ASP A 568 5.31 -8.59 16.29
C ASP A 568 5.70 -7.43 15.33
N LEU A 569 6.01 -7.75 14.08
CA LEU A 569 6.61 -6.84 13.11
C LEU A 569 5.61 -5.87 12.45
N GLU A 570 4.32 -6.18 12.35
CA GLU A 570 3.40 -5.44 11.45
C GLU A 570 3.13 -3.99 11.86
N GLU A 571 2.85 -3.71 13.13
CA GLU A 571 2.55 -2.35 13.62
C GLU A 571 3.80 -1.45 13.60
N GLU A 572 4.94 -1.94 14.09
CA GLU A 572 6.19 -1.18 14.09
C GLU A 572 6.71 -0.95 12.67
N LEU A 573 6.49 -1.89 11.76
CA LEU A 573 6.85 -1.74 10.36
C LEU A 573 5.95 -0.78 9.59
N ALA A 574 4.69 -0.58 10.00
CA ALA A 574 3.84 0.45 9.41
C ALA A 574 4.36 1.86 9.76
N GLU A 575 4.92 2.01 10.96
CA GLU A 575 5.55 3.24 11.45
C GLU A 575 6.90 3.51 10.74
N ILE A 576 7.79 2.52 10.71
CA ILE A 576 9.19 2.68 10.28
C ILE A 576 9.38 2.47 8.77
N GLY A 577 8.46 1.75 8.11
CA GLY A 577 8.55 1.36 6.70
C GLY A 577 8.78 2.52 5.72
N PRO A 578 7.97 3.60 5.74
CA PRO A 578 8.17 4.76 4.87
C PRO A 578 9.54 5.43 5.06
N HIS A 579 10.03 5.47 6.30
CA HIS A 579 11.35 6.02 6.62
C HIS A 579 12.50 5.18 6.05
N LEU A 580 12.40 3.85 6.13
CA LEU A 580 13.36 2.95 5.50
C LEU A 580 13.36 3.12 3.97
N GLN A 581 12.18 3.24 3.36
CA GLN A 581 12.07 3.47 1.91
C GLN A 581 12.73 4.78 1.50
N ALA A 582 12.40 5.88 2.17
CA ALA A 582 12.99 7.19 1.91
C ALA A 582 14.52 7.18 2.10
N PHE A 583 15.00 6.54 3.17
CA PHE A 583 16.42 6.39 3.45
C PHE A 583 17.14 5.64 2.32
N PHE A 584 16.63 4.47 1.92
CA PHE A 584 17.32 3.63 0.94
C PHE A 584 17.31 4.17 -0.48
N GLN A 585 16.20 4.80 -0.93
CA GLN A 585 16.18 5.50 -2.22
C GLN A 585 17.30 6.54 -2.33
N GLN A 586 17.59 7.24 -1.24
CA GLN A 586 18.64 8.25 -1.21
C GLN A 586 20.04 7.63 -1.17
N VAL A 587 20.21 6.56 -0.41
CA VAL A 587 21.48 5.86 -0.27
C VAL A 587 21.91 5.18 -1.57
N GLU A 588 21.00 4.64 -2.36
CA GLU A 588 21.29 3.99 -3.65
C GLU A 588 21.92 4.93 -4.68
N THR A 589 21.54 6.21 -4.64
CA THR A 589 22.07 7.22 -5.57
C THR A 589 23.52 7.64 -5.27
N LEU A 590 24.12 7.12 -4.19
CA LEU A 590 25.45 7.53 -3.75
C LEU A 590 26.55 6.73 -4.44
N PRO A 591 27.61 7.38 -4.96
CA PRO A 591 28.77 6.68 -5.55
C PRO A 591 29.44 5.70 -4.57
N GLU A 592 29.35 6.00 -3.28
CA GLU A 592 29.96 5.24 -2.19
C GLU A 592 29.01 4.19 -1.58
N HIS A 593 27.85 3.90 -2.20
CA HIS A 593 26.88 2.92 -1.66
C HIS A 593 27.50 1.52 -1.44
N HIS A 594 28.55 1.15 -2.18
CA HIS A 594 29.30 -0.09 -1.94
C HIS A 594 30.02 -0.11 -0.58
N ALA A 595 30.39 1.07 -0.07
CA ALA A 595 31.05 1.30 1.22
C ALA A 595 30.05 1.55 2.37
N LEU A 596 28.74 1.36 2.13
CA LEU A 596 27.77 1.27 3.20
C LEU A 596 28.19 0.15 4.17
N ASP A 597 28.15 0.50 5.47
CA ASP A 597 28.43 -0.45 6.54
C ASP A 597 27.51 -1.68 6.43
N VAL A 598 27.99 -2.80 6.95
CA VAL A 598 27.29 -4.08 7.06
C VAL A 598 25.85 -3.87 7.56
N GLN A 599 25.66 -3.03 8.57
CA GLN A 599 24.34 -2.75 9.15
C GLN A 599 23.37 -2.21 8.09
N ALA A 600 23.80 -1.30 7.21
CA ALA A 600 22.93 -0.72 6.19
C ALA A 600 22.51 -1.75 5.13
N LYS A 601 23.39 -2.71 4.81
CA LYS A 601 23.07 -3.83 3.91
C LYS A 601 22.10 -4.81 4.57
N VAL A 602 22.22 -5.06 5.88
CA VAL A 602 21.28 -5.87 6.67
C VAL A 602 19.88 -5.23 6.70
N GLY A 603 19.79 -3.94 7.04
CA GLY A 603 18.50 -3.22 7.07
C GLY A 603 17.80 -3.17 5.71
N TRP A 604 18.58 -3.07 4.63
CA TRP A 604 18.08 -3.13 3.26
C TRP A 604 17.51 -4.51 2.92
N GLY A 605 18.19 -5.58 3.35
CA GLY A 605 17.71 -6.95 3.22
C GLY A 605 16.36 -7.21 3.89
N PHE A 606 16.18 -6.70 5.11
CA PHE A 606 14.90 -6.78 5.83
C PHE A 606 13.78 -6.01 5.13
N TRP A 607 14.07 -4.80 4.62
CA TRP A 607 13.09 -3.99 3.91
C TRP A 607 12.57 -4.70 2.65
N ILE A 608 13.46 -5.27 1.82
CA ILE A 608 13.05 -5.93 0.57
C ILE A 608 12.41 -7.31 0.83
N TYR A 609 12.84 -8.03 1.87
CA TYR A 609 12.15 -9.24 2.32
C TYR A 609 10.66 -8.99 2.60
N ARG A 610 10.31 -7.83 3.20
CA ARG A 610 8.90 -7.44 3.40
C ARG A 610 8.19 -7.10 2.09
N GLN A 611 8.83 -6.37 1.16
CA GLN A 611 8.23 -6.07 -0.15
C GLN A 611 7.83 -7.35 -0.90
N SER A 612 8.60 -8.42 -0.69
CA SER A 612 8.34 -9.75 -1.25
C SER A 612 7.14 -10.44 -0.58
N PHE A 613 6.96 -10.28 0.74
CA PHE A 613 5.78 -10.77 1.47
C PHE A 613 4.47 -10.04 1.07
N LEU A 614 4.59 -8.84 0.50
CA LEU A 614 3.50 -8.04 -0.09
C LEU A 614 3.36 -8.26 -1.61
N GLY A 615 4.07 -9.23 -2.20
CA GLY A 615 3.88 -9.63 -3.60
C GLY A 615 4.67 -8.82 -4.65
N ILE A 616 5.69 -8.05 -4.26
CA ILE A 616 6.56 -7.33 -5.20
C ILE A 616 7.76 -8.21 -5.59
N ASP A 617 7.55 -9.12 -6.53
CA ASP A 617 8.54 -10.13 -6.99
C ASP A 617 9.77 -9.56 -7.74
N ARG A 618 9.84 -8.25 -8.01
CA ARG A 618 10.80 -7.71 -9.00
C ARG A 618 12.24 -7.48 -8.52
N GLU A 619 12.57 -7.63 -7.22
CA GLU A 619 13.92 -7.29 -6.70
C GLU A 619 14.63 -8.38 -5.87
N MET A 620 14.00 -9.54 -5.57
CA MET A 620 14.55 -10.54 -4.61
C MET A 620 15.97 -11.05 -4.92
N ALA A 621 16.30 -11.23 -6.21
CA ALA A 621 17.63 -11.70 -6.63
C ALA A 621 18.74 -10.68 -6.28
N ARG A 622 18.43 -9.38 -6.39
CA ARG A 622 19.37 -8.29 -6.10
C ARG A 622 19.65 -8.18 -4.59
N VAL A 623 18.63 -8.42 -3.78
CA VAL A 623 18.71 -8.46 -2.30
C VAL A 623 19.65 -9.56 -1.84
N LYS A 624 19.41 -10.76 -2.34
CA LYS A 624 20.16 -11.96 -2.00
C LYS A 624 21.64 -11.77 -2.30
N HIS A 625 21.95 -11.24 -3.49
CA HIS A 625 23.32 -10.95 -3.89
C HIS A 625 24.01 -9.95 -2.94
N LYS A 626 23.31 -8.89 -2.52
CA LYS A 626 23.85 -7.87 -1.61
C LYS A 626 24.03 -8.34 -0.18
N LEU A 627 23.14 -9.21 0.32
CA LEU A 627 23.30 -9.86 1.62
C LEU A 627 24.45 -10.87 1.60
N GLU A 628 24.66 -11.60 0.50
CA GLU A 628 25.83 -12.45 0.31
C GLU A 628 27.14 -11.63 0.29
N GLU A 629 27.16 -10.45 -0.37
CA GLU A 629 28.27 -9.50 -0.29
C GLU A 629 28.52 -9.00 1.14
N ALA A 630 27.46 -8.65 1.87
CA ALA A 630 27.56 -8.19 3.26
C ALA A 630 28.14 -9.29 4.16
N LEU A 631 27.72 -10.54 3.98
CA LEU A 631 28.17 -11.69 4.75
C LEU A 631 29.69 -11.94 4.65
N LEU A 632 30.32 -11.55 3.54
CA LEU A 632 31.77 -11.64 3.33
C LEU A 632 32.56 -10.66 4.21
N VAL A 633 31.96 -9.54 4.59
CA VAL A 633 32.60 -8.48 5.36
C VAL A 633 32.16 -8.44 6.83
N CYS A 634 31.07 -9.11 7.23
CA CYS A 634 30.67 -9.22 8.63
C CYS A 634 31.71 -9.99 9.47
N GLU A 635 32.06 -9.46 10.65
CA GLU A 635 32.90 -10.18 11.61
C GLU A 635 32.28 -11.53 11.99
N PRO A 636 33.07 -12.62 12.08
CA PRO A 636 32.59 -13.98 12.35
C PRO A 636 31.78 -14.19 13.64
N GLY A 637 31.67 -13.17 14.52
CA GLY A 637 30.95 -13.19 15.79
C GLY A 637 29.78 -12.20 15.91
N SER A 638 29.54 -11.37 14.90
CA SER A 638 28.68 -10.18 14.99
C SER A 638 27.17 -10.49 14.90
N ALA A 639 26.34 -9.63 15.52
CA ALA A 639 24.87 -9.74 15.44
C ALA A 639 24.38 -9.52 13.99
N GLU A 640 25.07 -8.66 13.27
CA GLU A 640 24.86 -8.38 11.86
C GLU A 640 25.06 -9.63 10.99
N ARG A 641 26.07 -10.45 11.28
CA ARG A 641 26.30 -11.71 10.58
C ARG A 641 25.13 -12.67 10.77
N VAL A 642 24.66 -12.80 12.02
CA VAL A 642 23.51 -13.65 12.36
C VAL A 642 22.24 -13.16 11.66
N ALA A 643 22.01 -11.84 11.61
CA ALA A 643 20.87 -11.23 10.93
C ALA A 643 20.92 -11.43 9.39
N CYS A 644 22.10 -11.27 8.77
CA CYS A 644 22.34 -11.57 7.36
C CYS A 644 22.01 -13.04 7.04
N LEU A 645 22.57 -13.97 7.81
CA LEU A 645 22.36 -15.40 7.63
C LEU A 645 20.88 -15.78 7.80
N LYS A 646 20.21 -15.21 8.80
CA LYS A 646 18.75 -15.36 9.01
C LYS A 646 17.98 -14.96 7.74
N THR A 647 18.22 -13.73 7.27
CA THR A 647 17.49 -13.16 6.12
C THR A 647 17.78 -13.94 4.83
N LEU A 648 19.03 -14.36 4.62
CA LEU A 648 19.39 -15.24 3.51
C LEU A 648 18.67 -16.59 3.58
N ALA A 649 18.56 -17.19 4.76
CA ALA A 649 17.82 -18.45 4.94
C ALA A 649 16.34 -18.30 4.57
N TYR A 650 15.71 -17.17 4.90
CA TYR A 650 14.35 -16.87 4.47
C TYR A 650 14.21 -16.69 2.96
N LEU A 651 15.14 -15.96 2.34
CA LEU A 651 15.12 -15.71 0.88
C LEU A 651 15.38 -16.97 0.04
N GLU A 652 16.09 -17.96 0.58
CA GLU A 652 16.23 -19.28 -0.06
C GLU A 652 14.94 -20.11 0.01
N GLY A 653 13.97 -19.71 0.84
CA GLY A 653 12.75 -20.45 1.09
C GLY A 653 12.91 -21.55 2.16
N PRO A 654 11.80 -21.88 2.86
CA PRO A 654 11.80 -22.92 3.88
C PRO A 654 12.33 -24.27 3.37
N TYR A 655 13.11 -24.95 4.20
CA TYR A 655 13.55 -26.34 4.02
C TYR A 655 14.54 -26.62 2.89
N THR A 656 15.10 -25.60 2.23
CA THR A 656 16.22 -25.84 1.31
C THR A 656 17.50 -26.16 2.07
N ASP A 657 18.34 -27.01 1.50
CA ASP A 657 19.65 -27.36 2.07
C ASP A 657 20.53 -26.12 2.30
N LYS A 658 20.38 -25.10 1.44
CA LYS A 658 21.09 -23.82 1.52
C LYS A 658 20.55 -22.92 2.64
N ALA A 659 19.23 -22.88 2.85
CA ALA A 659 18.63 -22.21 4.00
C ALA A 659 19.10 -22.83 5.33
N LEU A 660 19.11 -24.17 5.40
CA LEU A 660 19.57 -24.91 6.58
C LEU A 660 21.07 -24.69 6.87
N ASP A 661 21.91 -24.56 5.84
CA ASP A 661 23.33 -24.18 6.01
C ASP A 661 23.50 -22.79 6.63
N TYR A 662 22.79 -21.78 6.10
CA TYR A 662 22.83 -20.44 6.66
C TYR A 662 22.40 -20.41 8.13
N MET A 663 21.40 -21.21 8.50
CA MET A 663 20.94 -21.34 9.89
C MET A 663 21.95 -22.01 10.80
N LEU A 664 22.55 -23.13 10.40
CA LEU A 664 23.62 -23.78 11.18
C LEU A 664 24.76 -22.80 11.46
N ARG A 665 25.16 -22.03 10.43
CA ARG A 665 26.20 -21.00 10.55
C ARG A 665 25.80 -19.84 11.44
N ALA A 666 24.51 -19.54 11.59
CA ALA A 666 24.00 -18.52 12.50
C ALA A 666 23.98 -19.02 13.97
N ILE A 667 23.73 -20.32 14.18
CA ILE A 667 23.71 -20.98 15.48
C ILE A 667 25.13 -21.21 16.03
N ASP A 668 26.07 -21.62 15.17
CA ASP A 668 27.44 -22.04 15.54
C ASP A 668 28.43 -20.87 15.76
N VAL A 669 27.97 -19.62 15.69
CA VAL A 669 28.80 -18.43 15.94
C VAL A 669 29.36 -18.48 17.38
N PRO A 670 30.69 -18.49 17.60
CA PRO A 670 31.26 -18.51 18.96
C PRO A 670 30.82 -17.30 19.76
N ALA A 671 30.41 -17.48 21.02
CA ALA A 671 30.16 -16.38 21.93
C ALA A 671 31.50 -15.98 22.57
N ASP A 672 32.08 -14.85 22.16
CA ASP A 672 33.20 -14.29 22.90
C ASP A 672 32.68 -13.53 24.14
N CYS A 673 33.35 -13.74 25.28
CA CYS A 673 32.79 -13.65 26.63
C CYS A 673 32.51 -12.24 27.18
N ARG A 674 32.16 -11.24 26.37
CA ARG A 674 31.75 -9.91 26.86
C ARG A 674 30.57 -9.36 26.06
N GLU A 675 29.39 -9.58 26.64
CA GLU A 675 28.14 -8.80 26.50
C GLU A 675 27.69 -8.42 25.08
N HIS A 676 26.75 -9.17 24.52
CA HIS A 676 25.62 -8.56 23.82
C HIS A 676 24.39 -9.48 23.99
N ASP A 677 23.47 -9.08 24.87
CA ASP A 677 22.17 -9.76 25.03
C ASP A 677 21.41 -9.85 23.70
N GLU A 678 21.62 -8.87 22.81
CA GLU A 678 21.08 -8.81 21.45
C GLU A 678 21.53 -10.00 20.58
N LEU A 679 22.81 -10.39 20.64
CA LEU A 679 23.32 -11.53 19.87
C LEU A 679 22.74 -12.85 20.38
N ARG A 680 22.56 -12.96 21.71
CA ARG A 680 21.92 -14.12 22.35
C ARG A 680 20.45 -14.21 21.96
N GLN A 681 19.72 -13.09 22.01
CA GLN A 681 18.32 -12.98 21.59
C GLN A 681 18.13 -13.32 20.12
N LEU A 682 18.98 -12.77 19.25
CA LEU A 682 18.90 -12.98 17.81
C LEU A 682 19.12 -14.46 17.44
N ARG A 683 20.10 -15.14 18.07
CA ARG A 683 20.31 -16.59 17.85
C ARG A 683 19.12 -17.44 18.28
N LEU A 684 18.50 -17.11 19.42
CA LEU A 684 17.30 -17.78 19.88
C LEU A 684 16.12 -17.55 18.91
N SER A 685 15.99 -16.33 18.36
CA SER A 685 14.97 -16.03 17.34
C SER A 685 15.19 -16.78 16.02
N VAL A 686 16.44 -16.85 15.52
CA VAL A 686 16.78 -17.52 14.25
C VAL A 686 16.29 -18.95 14.26
N ALA A 687 16.48 -19.61 15.38
CA ALA A 687 16.22 -21.01 15.46
C ALA A 687 14.75 -21.30 15.81
N ALA A 688 13.99 -20.29 16.27
CA ALA A 688 12.55 -20.39 16.43
C ALA A 688 11.76 -20.43 15.12
N ASP A 689 12.31 -19.82 14.06
CA ASP A 689 11.57 -19.49 12.84
C ASP A 689 11.43 -20.63 11.80
N PHE A 690 12.21 -21.73 11.86
CA PHE A 690 12.27 -22.72 10.75
C PHE A 690 12.27 -24.22 11.13
N SER A 691 11.78 -24.55 12.32
CA SER A 691 11.89 -25.90 12.89
C SER A 691 10.88 -26.95 12.35
N PHE A 692 10.61 -26.94 11.04
CA PHE A 692 9.64 -27.83 10.39
C PHE A 692 10.21 -28.74 9.29
N GLY A 693 11.53 -28.77 9.08
CA GLY A 693 12.14 -29.67 8.09
C GLY A 693 12.34 -31.09 8.64
N HIS A 694 11.68 -32.10 8.06
CA HIS A 694 11.92 -33.53 8.35
C HIS A 694 13.15 -34.12 7.63
N SER A 695 14.11 -33.28 7.19
CA SER A 695 15.39 -33.74 6.64
C SER A 695 16.36 -34.08 7.77
N ASN A 696 17.33 -34.97 7.54
CA ASN A 696 18.35 -35.30 8.54
C ASN A 696 19.10 -34.05 9.06
N LYS A 697 19.35 -33.07 8.17
CA LYS A 697 19.92 -31.76 8.55
C LYS A 697 18.95 -30.91 9.36
N GLY A 698 17.66 -30.90 9.02
CA GLY A 698 16.62 -30.22 9.80
C GLY A 698 16.49 -30.76 11.23
N THR A 699 16.60 -32.08 11.39
CA THR A 699 16.62 -32.73 12.71
C THR A 699 17.86 -32.36 13.52
N GLU A 700 19.04 -32.26 12.90
CA GLU A 700 20.27 -31.80 13.56
C GLU A 700 20.15 -30.34 14.02
N VAL A 701 19.66 -29.45 13.14
CA VAL A 701 19.37 -28.04 13.46
C VAL A 701 18.42 -27.95 14.65
N ALA A 702 17.31 -28.70 14.62
CA ALA A 702 16.32 -28.70 15.69
C ALA A 702 16.89 -29.20 17.03
N ALA A 703 17.71 -30.27 17.02
CA ALA A 703 18.29 -30.83 18.24
C ALA A 703 19.28 -29.86 18.91
N ARG A 704 20.21 -29.28 18.14
CA ARG A 704 21.16 -28.27 18.66
C ARG A 704 20.45 -27.02 19.18
N PHE A 705 19.39 -26.64 18.49
CA PHE A 705 18.58 -25.50 18.89
C PHE A 705 17.83 -25.73 20.21
N ILE A 706 17.11 -26.85 20.34
CA ILE A 706 16.38 -27.20 21.58
C ILE A 706 17.34 -27.18 22.77
N GLU A 707 18.58 -27.66 22.61
CA GLU A 707 19.59 -27.59 23.66
C GLU A 707 19.95 -26.16 24.05
N GLN A 708 20.16 -25.25 23.08
CA GLN A 708 20.43 -23.84 23.37
C GLN A 708 19.25 -23.14 24.05
N VAL A 709 18.01 -23.40 23.62
CA VAL A 709 16.81 -22.82 24.25
C VAL A 709 16.63 -23.32 25.67
N ARG A 710 16.83 -24.63 25.93
CA ARG A 710 16.80 -25.20 27.29
C ARG A 710 17.84 -24.54 28.19
N ARG A 711 19.08 -24.32 27.70
CA ARG A 711 20.10 -23.58 28.45
C ARG A 711 19.70 -22.13 28.72
N GLY A 712 19.10 -21.46 27.74
CA GLY A 712 18.60 -20.09 27.86
C GLY A 712 17.44 -19.95 28.85
N ALA A 713 16.54 -20.94 28.90
CA ALA A 713 15.43 -21.00 29.84
C ALA A 713 15.90 -21.16 31.29
N CYS A 714 16.88 -22.05 31.52
CA CYS A 714 17.35 -22.40 32.86
C CYS A 714 18.42 -21.45 33.45
N ASP A 715 19.03 -20.55 32.67
CA ASP A 715 20.06 -19.63 33.19
C ASP A 715 19.43 -18.42 33.90
N GLU A 716 19.48 -18.41 35.23
CA GLU A 716 18.93 -17.33 36.07
C GLU A 716 19.58 -15.97 35.85
N ARG A 717 20.74 -15.90 35.18
CA ARG A 717 21.37 -14.63 34.79
C ARG A 717 20.65 -13.95 33.62
N ASN A 718 19.78 -14.67 32.91
CA ASN A 718 19.01 -14.11 31.80
C ASN A 718 17.83 -13.26 32.33
N PRO A 719 17.52 -12.12 31.67
CA PRO A 719 16.36 -11.31 32.01
C PRO A 719 15.04 -12.12 31.95
N PRO A 720 14.02 -11.79 32.78
CA PRO A 720 12.74 -12.49 32.80
C PRO A 720 12.08 -12.64 31.42
N MET A 721 12.09 -11.57 30.60
CA MET A 721 11.53 -11.60 29.24
C MET A 721 12.20 -12.64 28.32
N LEU A 722 13.52 -12.84 28.48
CA LEU A 722 14.26 -13.81 27.68
C LEU A 722 13.93 -15.23 28.13
N ARG A 723 13.92 -15.48 29.45
CA ARG A 723 13.53 -16.78 30.01
C ARG A 723 12.09 -17.14 29.63
N PHE A 724 11.16 -16.18 29.69
CA PHE A 724 9.79 -16.34 29.25
C PHE A 724 9.72 -16.81 27.79
N SER A 725 10.45 -16.12 26.89
CA SER A 725 10.49 -16.47 25.46
C SER A 725 11.06 -17.86 25.22
N CYS A 726 12.13 -18.24 25.94
CA CYS A 726 12.69 -19.58 25.85
C CYS A 726 11.69 -20.66 26.31
N HIS A 727 11.03 -20.49 27.47
CA HIS A 727 10.02 -21.45 27.93
C HIS A 727 8.81 -21.52 26.98
N ARG A 728 8.36 -20.38 26.46
CA ARG A 728 7.30 -20.27 25.45
C ARG A 728 7.63 -21.12 24.21
N ASP A 729 8.82 -20.95 23.67
CA ASP A 729 9.24 -21.64 22.45
C ASP A 729 9.42 -23.15 22.70
N LEU A 730 9.92 -23.53 23.88
CA LEU A 730 10.00 -24.95 24.29
C LEU A 730 8.63 -25.64 24.32
N VAL A 731 7.53 -24.94 24.63
CA VAL A 731 6.18 -25.53 24.52
C VAL A 731 5.94 -26.09 23.12
N VAL A 732 6.32 -25.33 22.09
CA VAL A 732 6.13 -25.74 20.69
C VAL A 732 7.05 -26.90 20.33
N TYR A 733 8.33 -26.84 20.75
CA TYR A 733 9.32 -27.86 20.37
C TYR A 733 9.09 -29.19 21.07
N GLU A 734 8.83 -29.18 22.37
CA GLU A 734 8.56 -30.39 23.13
C GLU A 734 7.28 -31.05 22.58
N ALA A 735 6.23 -30.27 22.30
CA ALA A 735 4.95 -30.83 21.82
C ALA A 735 4.97 -31.29 20.34
N LYS A 736 5.66 -30.57 19.44
CA LYS A 736 5.60 -30.83 17.99
C LYS A 736 6.79 -31.63 17.46
N ILE A 737 8.00 -31.37 17.96
CA ILE A 737 9.24 -31.95 17.44
C ILE A 737 9.63 -33.18 18.27
N VAL A 738 9.84 -33.00 19.57
CA VAL A 738 10.20 -34.08 20.50
C VAL A 738 9.02 -35.04 20.71
N ARG A 739 7.79 -34.49 20.62
CA ARG A 739 6.52 -35.19 20.88
C ARG A 739 6.39 -35.65 22.34
N ASP A 740 6.98 -34.89 23.26
CA ASP A 740 6.82 -35.04 24.72
C ASP A 740 5.85 -33.97 25.24
N LEU A 741 4.57 -34.36 25.35
CA LEU A 741 3.52 -33.46 25.83
C LEU A 741 3.66 -33.13 27.33
N SER A 742 4.28 -34.01 28.12
CA SER A 742 4.53 -33.76 29.54
C SER A 742 5.61 -32.70 29.73
N ALA A 743 6.68 -32.76 28.94
CA ALA A 743 7.72 -31.74 28.93
C ALA A 743 7.17 -30.40 28.41
N ALA A 744 6.34 -30.42 27.36
CA ALA A 744 5.70 -29.22 26.83
C ALA A 744 4.79 -28.53 27.85
N GLN A 745 4.00 -29.31 28.59
CA GLN A 745 3.15 -28.79 29.66
C GLN A 745 3.98 -28.15 30.77
N LYS A 746 5.06 -28.82 31.21
CA LYS A 746 5.99 -28.25 32.20
C LYS A 746 6.60 -26.92 31.72
N CYS A 747 7.04 -26.85 30.46
CA CYS A 747 7.55 -25.61 29.88
C CYS A 747 6.49 -24.50 29.87
N CYS A 748 5.23 -24.85 29.61
CA CYS A 748 4.13 -23.88 29.64
C CYS A 748 3.85 -23.35 31.06
N GLU A 749 3.96 -24.21 32.08
CA GLU A 749 3.85 -23.83 33.49
C GLU A 749 5.01 -22.92 33.93
N GLU A 750 6.23 -23.22 33.49
CA GLU A 750 7.41 -22.38 33.72
C GLU A 750 7.29 -21.02 33.00
N ALA A 751 6.83 -20.98 31.75
CA ALA A 751 6.53 -19.74 31.04
C ALA A 751 5.50 -18.90 31.81
N ALA A 752 4.43 -19.53 32.33
CA ALA A 752 3.43 -18.84 33.14
C ALA A 752 4.01 -18.29 34.45
N ALA A 753 4.94 -19.02 35.10
CA ALA A 753 5.62 -18.53 36.30
C ALA A 753 6.50 -17.30 36.01
N VAL A 754 7.35 -17.37 34.99
CA VAL A 754 8.25 -16.28 34.59
C VAL A 754 7.47 -15.06 34.07
N SER A 755 6.31 -15.26 33.43
CA SER A 755 5.47 -14.16 32.95
C SER A 755 5.04 -13.19 34.06
N ARG A 756 4.95 -13.65 35.32
CA ARG A 756 4.58 -12.83 36.49
C ARG A 756 5.68 -11.85 36.89
N GLU A 757 6.92 -12.13 36.51
CA GLU A 757 8.08 -11.25 36.72
C GLU A 757 8.21 -10.20 35.59
N CYS A 758 7.46 -10.36 34.51
CA CYS A 758 7.49 -9.46 33.35
C CYS A 758 6.40 -8.39 33.46
N THR A 759 6.64 -7.21 32.89
CA THR A 759 5.63 -6.12 32.83
C THR A 759 5.13 -5.95 31.39
N GLY A 760 3.80 -5.83 31.22
CA GLY A 760 3.18 -5.54 29.92
C GLY A 760 2.16 -6.58 29.44
N VAL A 761 1.11 -6.10 28.78
CA VAL A 761 0.00 -6.91 28.24
C VAL A 761 0.46 -7.91 27.18
N LYS A 762 1.49 -7.56 26.39
CA LYS A 762 2.05 -8.43 25.33
C LYS A 762 2.54 -9.79 25.84
N VAL A 763 3.12 -9.85 27.04
CA VAL A 763 3.61 -11.11 27.64
C VAL A 763 2.44 -12.07 27.91
N GLN A 764 1.32 -11.52 28.38
CA GLN A 764 0.12 -12.31 28.67
C GLN A 764 -0.54 -12.80 27.37
N GLN A 765 -0.54 -11.99 26.32
CA GLN A 765 -0.99 -12.37 24.98
C GLN A 765 -0.16 -13.54 24.41
N GLU A 766 1.17 -13.48 24.52
CA GLU A 766 2.07 -14.54 24.05
C GLU A 766 1.94 -15.86 24.83
N LEU A 767 1.69 -15.76 26.14
CA LEU A 767 1.40 -16.93 26.97
C LEU A 767 0.12 -17.63 26.51
N LEU A 768 -0.95 -16.87 26.23
CA LEU A 768 -2.21 -17.42 25.74
C LEU A 768 -2.05 -18.13 24.38
N LYS A 769 -1.26 -17.57 23.45
CA LYS A 769 -0.94 -18.23 22.16
C LYS A 769 -0.30 -19.60 22.37
N SER A 770 0.62 -19.70 23.32
CA SER A 770 1.35 -20.94 23.61
C SER A 770 0.47 -21.98 24.30
N GLN A 771 -0.38 -21.55 25.23
CA GLN A 771 -1.39 -22.39 25.86
C GLN A 771 -2.39 -22.94 24.83
N ALA A 772 -2.87 -22.09 23.92
CA ALA A 772 -3.78 -22.49 22.86
C ALA A 772 -3.11 -23.47 21.88
N PHE A 773 -1.85 -23.26 21.52
CA PHE A 773 -1.09 -24.21 20.70
C PHE A 773 -0.97 -25.57 21.39
N LEU A 774 -0.53 -25.61 22.66
CA LEU A 774 -0.41 -26.85 23.43
C LEU A 774 -1.74 -27.59 23.50
N LEU A 775 -2.85 -26.86 23.67
CA LEU A 775 -4.19 -27.43 23.73
C LEU A 775 -4.56 -28.21 22.47
N THR A 776 -4.20 -27.72 21.28
CA THR A 776 -4.41 -28.45 20.02
C THR A 776 -3.62 -29.75 19.92
N ARG A 777 -2.55 -29.91 20.70
CA ARG A 777 -1.74 -31.13 20.76
C ARG A 777 -2.30 -32.10 21.78
N LEU A 778 -2.66 -31.59 22.96
CA LEU A 778 -3.34 -32.38 24.00
C LEU A 778 -4.65 -32.98 23.50
N ALA A 779 -5.45 -32.23 22.71
CA ALA A 779 -6.69 -32.74 22.14
C ALA A 779 -6.51 -33.89 21.13
N GLN A 780 -5.31 -34.08 20.58
CA GLN A 780 -4.98 -35.20 19.69
C GLN A 780 -4.44 -36.42 20.44
N ASP A 781 -4.05 -36.26 21.71
CA ASP A 781 -3.50 -37.34 22.51
C ASP A 781 -4.63 -38.19 23.10
N PRO A 782 -4.71 -39.49 22.77
CA PRO A 782 -5.72 -40.40 23.32
C PRO A 782 -5.69 -40.50 24.85
N SER A 783 -4.57 -40.14 25.50
CA SER A 783 -4.43 -40.17 26.96
C SER A 783 -5.08 -38.97 27.65
N THR A 784 -5.35 -37.90 26.91
CA THR A 784 -5.93 -36.66 27.45
C THR A 784 -7.45 -36.76 27.52
N SER A 785 -8.01 -36.53 28.71
CA SER A 785 -9.47 -36.47 28.90
C SER A 785 -10.10 -35.27 28.18
N SER A 786 -11.21 -35.47 27.48
CA SER A 786 -12.00 -34.38 26.87
C SER A 786 -12.44 -33.33 27.90
N THR A 787 -12.71 -33.74 29.14
CA THR A 787 -13.02 -32.84 30.26
C THR A 787 -11.87 -31.91 30.62
N CYS A 788 -10.62 -32.37 30.44
CA CYS A 788 -9.42 -31.54 30.64
C CYS A 788 -9.32 -30.46 29.57
N VAL A 789 -9.48 -30.84 28.30
CA VAL A 789 -9.43 -29.90 27.15
C VAL A 789 -10.51 -28.83 27.30
N LEU A 790 -11.75 -29.21 27.62
CA LEU A 790 -12.86 -28.27 27.83
C LEU A 790 -12.58 -27.28 28.95
N ARG A 791 -12.01 -27.73 30.07
CA ARG A 791 -11.66 -26.87 31.19
C ARG A 791 -10.65 -25.79 30.75
N LEU A 792 -9.60 -26.21 30.05
CA LEU A 792 -8.59 -25.29 29.53
C LEU A 792 -9.16 -24.32 28.50
N VAL A 793 -10.08 -24.74 27.62
CA VAL A 793 -10.80 -23.83 26.72
C VAL A 793 -11.55 -22.76 27.53
N ASN A 794 -12.33 -23.18 28.53
CA ASN A 794 -13.13 -22.28 29.35
C ASN A 794 -12.28 -21.34 30.23
N ASP A 795 -11.04 -21.73 30.55
CA ASP A 795 -10.09 -20.88 31.27
C ASP A 795 -9.44 -19.85 30.34
N ILE A 796 -9.10 -20.22 29.11
CA ILE A 796 -8.37 -19.38 28.13
C ILE A 796 -9.31 -18.38 27.45
N GLU A 797 -10.49 -18.81 27.02
CA GLU A 797 -11.40 -17.99 26.21
C GLU A 797 -11.72 -16.62 26.84
N PRO A 798 -12.11 -16.49 28.13
CA PRO A 798 -12.40 -15.19 28.74
C PRO A 798 -11.17 -14.30 28.94
N GLN A 799 -9.96 -14.85 28.80
CA GLN A 799 -8.73 -14.06 28.83
C GLN A 799 -8.45 -13.43 27.47
N VAL A 800 -8.92 -14.03 26.37
CA VAL A 800 -8.79 -13.46 25.02
C VAL A 800 -9.53 -12.12 24.96
N ASP A 801 -10.80 -12.09 25.38
CA ASP A 801 -11.63 -10.88 25.36
C ASP A 801 -11.05 -9.75 26.23
N ARG A 802 -10.31 -10.10 27.30
CA ARG A 802 -9.68 -9.13 28.22
C ARG A 802 -8.36 -8.58 27.70
N LEU A 803 -7.59 -9.38 26.98
CA LEU A 803 -6.20 -9.06 26.62
C LEU A 803 -6.04 -8.61 25.18
N PHE A 804 -7.01 -8.89 24.31
CA PHE A 804 -6.98 -8.49 22.90
C PHE A 804 -8.09 -7.47 22.63
N PRO A 805 -7.75 -6.25 22.18
CA PRO A 805 -8.74 -5.29 21.69
C PRO A 805 -9.57 -5.85 20.53
N GLU A 806 -10.77 -5.31 20.31
CA GLU A 806 -11.59 -5.68 19.16
C GLU A 806 -10.84 -5.46 17.84
N GLY A 807 -10.80 -6.49 17.00
CA GLY A 807 -10.06 -6.49 15.73
C GLY A 807 -8.60 -6.93 15.80
N ALA A 808 -8.08 -7.31 16.98
CA ALA A 808 -6.71 -7.77 17.11
C ALA A 808 -6.52 -9.19 16.52
N ALA A 809 -5.68 -9.28 15.48
CA ALA A 809 -5.24 -10.49 14.78
C ALA A 809 -4.92 -11.67 15.73
N GLY A 810 -4.16 -11.39 16.80
CA GLY A 810 -3.71 -12.40 17.76
C GLY A 810 -4.84 -13.11 18.52
N GLY A 811 -5.93 -12.39 18.83
CA GLY A 811 -7.09 -12.95 19.53
C GLY A 811 -7.83 -13.96 18.67
N SER A 812 -8.02 -13.65 17.38
CA SER A 812 -8.70 -14.54 16.42
C SER A 812 -7.96 -15.88 16.25
N GLY A 813 -6.62 -15.87 16.18
CA GLY A 813 -5.81 -17.08 16.06
C GLY A 813 -5.88 -17.99 17.30
N ILE A 814 -5.97 -17.39 18.50
CA ILE A 814 -6.17 -18.14 19.74
C ILE A 814 -7.55 -18.82 19.73
N LEU A 815 -8.62 -18.06 19.44
CA LEU A 815 -9.98 -18.60 19.35
C LEU A 815 -10.09 -19.73 18.32
N ALA A 816 -9.47 -19.57 17.15
CA ALA A 816 -9.40 -20.61 16.13
C ALA A 816 -8.66 -21.87 16.62
N SER A 817 -7.60 -21.71 17.43
CA SER A 817 -6.85 -22.83 18.02
C SER A 817 -7.68 -23.56 19.08
N LEU A 818 -8.43 -22.83 19.91
CA LEU A 818 -9.39 -23.42 20.86
C LEU A 818 -10.50 -24.18 20.12
N GLY A 819 -11.05 -23.58 19.06
CA GLY A 819 -12.04 -24.20 18.17
C GLY A 819 -11.51 -25.48 17.55
N LEU A 820 -10.28 -25.47 17.03
CA LEU A 820 -9.61 -26.64 16.47
C LEU A 820 -9.43 -27.76 17.50
N ALA A 821 -9.05 -27.43 18.74
CA ALA A 821 -8.90 -28.41 19.81
C ALA A 821 -10.23 -29.12 20.11
N LEU A 822 -11.35 -28.38 20.17
CA LEU A 822 -12.68 -28.96 20.35
C LEU A 822 -13.14 -29.79 19.15
N TYR A 823 -12.87 -29.33 17.93
CA TYR A 823 -13.18 -30.09 16.71
C TYR A 823 -12.52 -31.47 16.73
N GLN A 824 -11.28 -31.56 17.23
CA GLN A 824 -10.52 -32.81 17.31
C GLN A 824 -11.10 -33.82 18.30
N LEU A 825 -11.87 -33.38 19.31
CA LEU A 825 -12.57 -34.26 20.24
C LEU A 825 -13.78 -34.97 19.61
N GLY A 826 -14.28 -34.48 18.47
CA GLY A 826 -15.32 -35.12 17.67
C GLY A 826 -16.73 -34.53 17.84
N PRO A 827 -17.77 -35.25 17.35
CA PRO A 827 -19.10 -34.69 17.10
C PRO A 827 -19.81 -34.02 18.28
N GLY A 828 -19.58 -34.49 19.50
CA GLY A 828 -20.16 -33.91 20.71
C GLY A 828 -19.72 -32.48 21.01
N TYR A 829 -18.71 -31.97 20.30
CA TYR A 829 -18.12 -30.65 20.52
C TYR A 829 -18.19 -29.74 19.29
N TYR A 830 -18.78 -30.19 18.18
CA TYR A 830 -18.83 -29.40 16.94
C TYR A 830 -19.57 -28.07 17.10
N GLN A 831 -20.68 -28.04 17.85
CA GLN A 831 -21.41 -26.79 18.10
C GLN A 831 -20.53 -25.78 18.86
N ARG A 832 -19.86 -26.23 19.93
CA ARG A 832 -18.98 -25.36 20.73
C ARG A 832 -17.73 -24.93 19.97
N SER A 833 -17.21 -25.81 19.10
CA SER A 833 -16.12 -25.48 18.18
C SER A 833 -16.56 -24.39 17.20
N LEU A 834 -17.77 -24.50 16.63
CA LEU A 834 -18.33 -23.52 15.71
C LEU A 834 -18.49 -22.14 16.39
N GLU A 835 -19.03 -22.09 17.61
CA GLU A 835 -19.13 -20.84 18.39
C GLU A 835 -17.78 -20.12 18.54
N LEU A 836 -16.70 -20.86 18.75
CA LEU A 836 -15.34 -20.28 18.85
C LEU A 836 -14.84 -19.79 17.49
N TYR A 837 -15.14 -20.49 16.40
CA TYR A 837 -14.81 -20.03 15.05
C TYR A 837 -15.65 -18.82 14.62
N ASP A 838 -16.90 -18.71 15.06
CA ASP A 838 -17.74 -17.52 14.87
C ASP A 838 -17.16 -16.31 15.59
N LYS A 839 -16.75 -16.49 16.86
CA LYS A 839 -16.01 -15.46 17.60
C LYS A 839 -14.71 -15.10 16.89
N ALA A 840 -13.91 -16.10 16.50
CA ALA A 840 -12.65 -15.89 15.79
C ALA A 840 -12.86 -15.10 14.49
N HIS A 841 -13.90 -15.44 13.72
CA HIS A 841 -14.27 -14.75 12.49
C HIS A 841 -14.76 -13.33 12.76
N ALA A 842 -15.56 -13.09 13.82
CA ALA A 842 -15.99 -11.75 14.19
C ALA A 842 -14.79 -10.88 14.59
N THR A 843 -13.87 -11.42 15.39
CA THR A 843 -12.62 -10.72 15.77
C THR A 843 -11.73 -10.47 14.56
N ALA A 844 -11.58 -11.43 13.64
CA ALA A 844 -10.80 -11.29 12.42
C ALA A 844 -11.45 -10.34 11.41
N GLY A 845 -12.78 -10.37 11.32
CA GLY A 845 -13.61 -9.64 10.37
C GLY A 845 -13.64 -8.13 10.59
N ALA A 846 -13.15 -7.66 11.73
CA ALA A 846 -12.88 -6.26 11.97
C ALA A 846 -11.65 -5.75 11.19
N SER A 847 -10.54 -6.48 11.06
CA SER A 847 -9.35 -5.91 10.39
C SER A 847 -9.30 -6.22 8.87
N GLU A 848 -9.46 -5.18 8.03
CA GLU A 848 -9.23 -5.20 6.58
C GLU A 848 -7.86 -5.76 6.17
N ILE A 849 -6.82 -5.30 6.88
CA ILE A 849 -5.44 -5.76 6.68
C ILE A 849 -5.36 -7.26 7.02
N PHE A 850 -6.07 -7.72 8.05
CA PHE A 850 -6.10 -9.13 8.42
C PHE A 850 -6.82 -10.01 7.39
N LYS A 851 -7.96 -9.55 6.84
CA LYS A 851 -8.67 -10.22 5.74
C LYS A 851 -7.78 -10.37 4.50
N ARG A 852 -7.07 -9.29 4.13
CA ARG A 852 -6.21 -9.24 2.95
C ARG A 852 -4.85 -9.92 3.15
N ALA A 853 -4.33 -10.05 4.37
CA ALA A 853 -2.94 -10.46 4.64
C ALA A 853 -2.74 -11.82 5.36
N GLN A 854 -3.75 -12.47 5.96
CA GLN A 854 -3.47 -13.59 6.88
C GLN A 854 -3.99 -14.99 6.47
N PRO A 855 -3.12 -16.02 6.36
CA PRO A 855 -3.52 -17.44 6.24
C PRO A 855 -4.45 -17.91 7.37
N THR A 856 -4.39 -17.23 8.52
CA THR A 856 -5.26 -17.45 9.68
C THR A 856 -6.74 -17.21 9.35
N TYR A 857 -7.07 -16.20 8.53
CA TYR A 857 -8.46 -15.92 8.17
C TYR A 857 -9.01 -16.98 7.21
N GLY A 858 -8.23 -17.35 6.19
CA GLY A 858 -8.55 -18.49 5.33
C GLY A 858 -8.72 -19.79 6.11
N PHE A 859 -7.88 -20.04 7.12
CA PHE A 859 -7.99 -21.20 8.02
C PHE A 859 -9.28 -21.19 8.83
N ILE A 860 -9.66 -20.04 9.40
CA ILE A 860 -10.91 -19.84 10.16
C ILE A 860 -12.10 -20.18 9.26
N LEU A 861 -12.17 -19.59 8.06
CA LEU A 861 -13.27 -19.81 7.12
C LEU A 861 -13.36 -21.26 6.64
N THR A 862 -12.23 -21.91 6.33
CA THR A 862 -12.22 -23.33 5.96
C THR A 862 -12.80 -24.19 7.08
N HIS A 863 -12.36 -24.01 8.32
CA HIS A 863 -12.83 -24.84 9.43
C HIS A 863 -14.27 -24.52 9.83
N ARG A 864 -14.69 -23.25 9.72
CA ARG A 864 -16.09 -22.85 9.93
C ARG A 864 -17.01 -23.47 8.89
N GLY A 865 -16.64 -23.41 7.61
CA GLY A 865 -17.36 -24.05 6.52
C GLY A 865 -17.46 -25.57 6.68
N VAL A 866 -16.37 -26.24 7.10
CA VAL A 866 -16.36 -27.68 7.42
C VAL A 866 -17.34 -27.99 8.57
N LEU A 867 -17.33 -27.19 9.64
CA LEU A 867 -18.21 -27.38 10.79
C LEU A 867 -19.69 -27.18 10.43
N HIS A 868 -20.02 -26.13 9.66
CA HIS A 868 -21.38 -25.92 9.14
C HIS A 868 -21.87 -27.14 8.35
N MET A 869 -21.03 -27.71 7.47
CA MET A 869 -21.39 -28.93 6.74
C MET A 869 -21.58 -30.13 7.67
N LYS A 870 -20.72 -30.32 8.69
CA LYS A 870 -20.87 -31.38 9.69
C LYS A 870 -22.15 -31.24 10.53
N LEU A 871 -22.63 -30.01 10.69
CA LEU A 871 -23.87 -29.66 11.38
C LEU A 871 -25.07 -29.54 10.43
N LEU A 872 -24.91 -29.93 9.15
CA LEU A 872 -25.95 -29.92 8.11
C LEU A 872 -26.46 -28.53 7.71
N ASP A 873 -25.69 -27.48 7.97
CA ASP A 873 -25.93 -26.10 7.52
C ASP A 873 -25.17 -25.84 6.21
N TYR A 874 -25.72 -26.31 5.10
CA TYR A 874 -25.06 -26.25 3.80
C TYR A 874 -24.94 -24.82 3.26
N VAL A 875 -25.87 -23.93 3.59
CA VAL A 875 -25.91 -22.54 3.08
C VAL A 875 -24.76 -21.73 3.68
N SER A 876 -24.60 -21.77 5.01
CA SER A 876 -23.47 -21.10 5.66
C SER A 876 -22.13 -21.73 5.26
N SER A 877 -22.12 -23.06 5.07
CA SER A 877 -20.94 -23.79 4.59
C SER A 877 -20.49 -23.28 3.22
N GLU A 878 -21.39 -23.23 2.24
CA GLU A 878 -21.06 -22.78 0.88
C GLU A 878 -20.51 -21.35 0.86
N ARG A 879 -21.12 -20.43 1.61
CA ARG A 879 -20.65 -19.04 1.74
C ARG A 879 -19.21 -18.97 2.29
N ASP A 880 -18.92 -19.70 3.36
CA ASP A 880 -17.60 -19.68 3.99
C ASP A 880 -16.53 -20.36 3.14
N LEU A 881 -16.88 -21.47 2.49
CA LEU A 881 -15.96 -22.22 1.63
C LEU A 881 -15.64 -21.45 0.34
N ALA A 882 -16.60 -20.71 -0.22
CA ALA A 882 -16.38 -19.84 -1.38
C ALA A 882 -15.34 -18.75 -1.07
N GLU A 883 -15.52 -18.05 0.05
CA GLU A 883 -14.57 -17.02 0.48
C GLU A 883 -13.20 -17.60 0.85
N ALA A 884 -13.17 -18.75 1.55
CA ALA A 884 -11.92 -19.46 1.83
C ALA A 884 -11.18 -19.85 0.54
N SER A 885 -11.90 -20.38 -0.46
CA SER A 885 -11.33 -20.77 -1.76
C SER A 885 -10.73 -19.58 -2.50
N ARG A 886 -11.39 -18.42 -2.48
CA ARG A 886 -10.86 -17.16 -3.04
C ARG A 886 -9.56 -16.73 -2.35
N ILE A 887 -9.48 -16.83 -1.02
CA ILE A 887 -8.27 -16.48 -0.26
C ILE A 887 -7.11 -17.42 -0.60
N TRP A 888 -7.38 -18.72 -0.71
CA TRP A 888 -6.34 -19.71 -0.98
C TRP A 888 -5.90 -19.76 -2.46
N SER A 889 -6.77 -19.40 -3.41
CA SER A 889 -6.43 -19.35 -4.85
C SER A 889 -5.65 -18.10 -5.26
N THR A 890 -5.85 -16.97 -4.56
CA THR A 890 -5.10 -15.72 -4.82
C THR A 890 -3.69 -15.71 -4.23
N ARG A 891 -3.31 -16.76 -3.47
CA ARG A 891 -2.03 -16.83 -2.77
C ARG A 891 -1.21 -18.05 -3.16
N ASN A 892 -0.03 -17.78 -3.71
CA ASN A 892 0.99 -18.79 -3.96
C ASN A 892 1.79 -19.10 -2.66
N THR A 893 1.09 -19.44 -1.57
CA THR A 893 1.77 -19.73 -0.29
C THR A 893 2.17 -21.20 -0.22
N ASP A 894 3.48 -21.49 -0.27
CA ASP A 894 4.12 -22.78 -0.01
C ASP A 894 3.99 -23.23 1.47
N SER A 895 2.76 -23.26 2.00
CA SER A 895 2.48 -23.59 3.41
C SER A 895 1.71 -24.89 3.54
N SER A 896 2.13 -25.74 4.48
CA SER A 896 1.40 -26.98 4.81
C SER A 896 -0.03 -26.72 5.28
N ILE A 897 -0.29 -25.55 5.87
CA ILE A 897 -1.63 -25.11 6.27
C ILE A 897 -2.50 -24.86 5.04
N ALA A 898 -1.96 -24.18 4.03
CA ALA A 898 -2.67 -23.89 2.78
C ALA A 898 -3.00 -25.17 2.01
N ALA A 899 -2.02 -26.09 1.88
CA ALA A 899 -2.25 -27.39 1.25
C ALA A 899 -3.32 -28.20 1.98
N ARG A 900 -3.27 -28.23 3.32
CA ARG A 900 -4.28 -28.91 4.14
C ARG A 900 -5.66 -28.28 3.94
N CYS A 901 -5.79 -26.97 4.01
CA CYS A 901 -7.08 -26.28 3.88
C CYS A 901 -7.66 -26.47 2.48
N ASN A 902 -6.85 -26.42 1.42
CA ASN A 902 -7.29 -26.70 0.05
C ASN A 902 -7.75 -28.17 -0.13
N LEU A 903 -7.08 -29.14 0.49
CA LEU A 903 -7.55 -30.53 0.47
C LEU A 903 -8.84 -30.73 1.28
N GLU A 904 -9.00 -30.03 2.42
CA GLU A 904 -10.24 -30.02 3.19
C GLU A 904 -11.38 -29.37 2.37
N LEU A 905 -11.13 -28.24 1.71
CA LEU A 905 -12.06 -27.58 0.78
C LEU A 905 -12.46 -28.50 -0.38
N ALA A 906 -11.50 -29.20 -1.00
CA ALA A 906 -11.79 -30.14 -2.08
C ALA A 906 -12.76 -31.24 -1.61
N LEU A 907 -12.55 -31.81 -0.42
CA LEU A 907 -13.50 -32.79 0.15
C LEU A 907 -14.89 -32.19 0.40
N CYS A 908 -14.95 -30.92 0.80
CA CYS A 908 -16.22 -30.22 1.00
C CYS A 908 -16.97 -30.02 -0.32
N TYR A 909 -16.28 -29.52 -1.35
CA TYR A 909 -16.85 -29.29 -2.67
C TYR A 909 -17.29 -30.60 -3.34
N TYR A 910 -16.54 -31.70 -3.19
CA TYR A 910 -17.02 -33.02 -3.61
C TYR A 910 -18.30 -33.45 -2.88
N ALA A 911 -18.44 -33.14 -1.59
CA ALA A 911 -19.66 -33.45 -0.83
C ALA A 911 -20.85 -32.56 -1.22
N LEU A 912 -20.59 -31.33 -1.70
CA LEU A 912 -21.59 -30.41 -2.24
C LEU A 912 -21.91 -30.64 -3.74
N ALA A 913 -21.30 -31.66 -4.36
CA ALA A 913 -21.42 -31.94 -5.79
C ALA A 913 -20.95 -30.78 -6.70
N GLN A 914 -19.91 -30.06 -6.27
CA GLN A 914 -19.22 -28.96 -6.97
C GLN A 914 -17.82 -29.41 -7.41
N PRO A 915 -17.70 -30.23 -8.47
CA PRO A 915 -16.44 -30.91 -8.80
C PRO A 915 -15.38 -30.00 -9.42
N ASP A 916 -15.78 -28.90 -10.07
CA ASP A 916 -14.85 -28.00 -10.75
C ASP A 916 -14.10 -27.16 -9.69
N GLU A 917 -14.81 -26.69 -8.67
CA GLU A 917 -14.25 -26.04 -7.48
C GLU A 917 -13.37 -27.02 -6.69
N ALA A 918 -13.83 -28.27 -6.53
CA ALA A 918 -13.04 -29.30 -5.86
C ALA A 918 -11.72 -29.60 -6.59
N GLN A 919 -11.76 -29.60 -7.92
CA GLN A 919 -10.60 -29.82 -8.79
C GLN A 919 -9.62 -28.64 -8.69
N SER A 920 -10.10 -27.40 -8.70
CA SER A 920 -9.29 -26.20 -8.53
C SER A 920 -8.53 -26.19 -7.19
N CYS A 921 -9.20 -26.56 -6.09
CA CYS A 921 -8.55 -26.67 -4.78
C CYS A 921 -7.51 -27.80 -4.76
N PHE A 922 -7.80 -28.94 -5.39
CA PHE A 922 -6.87 -30.07 -5.47
C PHE A 922 -5.60 -29.71 -6.27
N GLU A 923 -5.74 -29.06 -7.42
CA GLU A 923 -4.62 -28.62 -8.27
C GLU A 923 -3.72 -27.59 -7.58
N THR A 924 -4.30 -26.78 -6.70
CA THR A 924 -3.57 -25.82 -5.86
C THR A 924 -2.77 -26.54 -4.77
N ALA A 925 -3.32 -27.60 -4.16
CA ALA A 925 -2.68 -28.33 -3.07
C ALA A 925 -1.63 -29.35 -3.52
N GLU A 926 -1.84 -30.02 -4.66
CA GLU A 926 -1.06 -31.17 -5.09
C GLU A 926 0.46 -30.88 -5.23
N PRO A 927 0.90 -29.78 -5.87
CA PRO A 927 2.33 -29.46 -5.97
C PRO A 927 2.98 -29.28 -4.61
N ILE A 928 2.29 -28.62 -3.67
CA ILE A 928 2.77 -28.37 -2.31
C ILE A 928 2.90 -29.69 -1.55
N CYS A 929 1.91 -30.59 -1.66
CA CYS A 929 1.97 -31.91 -1.04
C CYS A 929 3.10 -32.80 -1.60
N ARG A 930 3.48 -32.63 -2.87
CA ARG A 930 4.63 -33.34 -3.48
C ARG A 930 5.95 -32.89 -2.88
N VAL A 931 6.11 -31.59 -2.60
CA VAL A 931 7.30 -31.04 -1.92
C VAL A 931 7.33 -31.46 -0.44
N LEU A 932 6.17 -31.48 0.22
CA LEU A 932 6.02 -31.80 1.65
C LEU A 932 5.74 -33.28 1.95
N HIS A 933 6.23 -34.19 1.09
CA HIS A 933 5.94 -35.65 1.11
C HIS A 933 6.20 -36.39 2.43
N SER A 934 6.89 -35.76 3.39
CA SER A 934 7.21 -36.32 4.70
C SER A 934 6.14 -36.10 5.77
N GLU A 935 5.11 -35.27 5.55
CA GLU A 935 4.02 -35.06 6.53
C GLU A 935 2.94 -36.17 6.47
N PRO A 936 2.81 -37.05 7.49
CA PRO A 936 1.91 -38.20 7.41
C PRO A 936 0.42 -37.83 7.32
N LYS A 937 0.01 -36.74 7.98
CA LYS A 937 -1.40 -36.29 7.98
C LYS A 937 -1.79 -35.68 6.63
N LEU A 938 -0.90 -34.90 6.02
CA LEU A 938 -1.14 -34.30 4.72
C LEU A 938 -1.21 -35.36 3.63
N ARG A 939 -0.35 -36.38 3.71
CA ARG A 939 -0.39 -37.56 2.83
C ARG A 939 -1.70 -38.33 2.95
N LEU A 940 -2.13 -38.64 4.18
CA LEU A 940 -3.41 -39.32 4.40
C LEU A 940 -4.59 -38.54 3.82
N LEU A 941 -4.57 -37.22 3.96
CA LEU A 941 -5.61 -36.34 3.43
C LEU A 941 -5.59 -36.32 1.89
N LEU A 942 -4.41 -36.23 1.28
CA LEU A 942 -4.21 -36.29 -0.16
C LEU A 942 -4.70 -37.63 -0.74
N ASP A 943 -4.34 -38.75 -0.11
CA ASP A 943 -4.78 -40.09 -0.51
C ASP A 943 -6.32 -40.17 -0.47
N LYS A 944 -6.94 -39.60 0.57
CA LYS A 944 -8.40 -39.56 0.72
C LYS A 944 -9.08 -38.71 -0.36
N VAL A 945 -8.56 -37.52 -0.66
CA VAL A 945 -9.12 -36.67 -1.73
C VAL A 945 -8.96 -37.35 -3.09
N THR A 946 -7.82 -37.99 -3.33
CA THR A 946 -7.54 -38.76 -4.56
C THR A 946 -8.52 -39.92 -4.72
N GLU A 947 -8.84 -40.64 -3.65
CA GLU A 947 -9.84 -41.71 -3.67
C GLU A 947 -11.26 -41.18 -3.98
N VAL A 948 -11.66 -40.09 -3.35
CA VAL A 948 -12.98 -39.45 -3.58
C VAL A 948 -13.09 -38.96 -5.03
N ARG A 949 -12.06 -38.27 -5.54
CA ARG A 949 -11.96 -37.84 -6.94
C ARG A 949 -12.11 -39.00 -7.91
N ARG A 950 -11.39 -40.11 -7.67
CA ARG A 950 -11.50 -41.32 -8.50
C ARG A 950 -12.93 -41.87 -8.52
N LYS A 951 -13.57 -42.00 -7.35
CA LYS A 951 -14.96 -42.49 -7.27
C LYS A 951 -15.95 -41.55 -7.98
N PHE A 952 -15.73 -40.25 -7.90
CA PHE A 952 -16.57 -39.26 -8.57
C PHE A 952 -16.42 -39.35 -10.10
N LEU A 953 -15.18 -39.49 -10.60
CA LEU A 953 -14.91 -39.70 -12.03
C LEU A 953 -15.43 -41.03 -12.57
N GLU A 954 -15.53 -42.07 -11.73
CA GLU A 954 -16.13 -43.37 -12.09
C GLU A 954 -17.66 -43.36 -12.11
N GLN A 955 -18.30 -42.40 -11.42
CA GLN A 955 -19.76 -42.23 -11.38
C GLN A 955 -20.31 -41.34 -12.51
N LYS A 956 -19.43 -40.53 -13.12
CA LYS A 956 -19.71 -39.65 -14.27
C LYS A 956 -19.53 -40.44 -15.57
#